data_AF-A0A951UXQ9-F1
#
_entry.id   AF-A0A951UXQ9-F1
#
_cell.length_a   1.000
_cell.length_b   1.000
_cell.length_c   1.000
_cell.angle_alpha   90.00
_cell.angle_beta   90.00
_cell.angle_gamma   90.00
#
_symmetry.space_group_name_H-M   'P 1'
#
loop_
_entity.id
_entity.type
_entity.pdbx_description
1 polymer ?
#
loop_
_entity_poly.entity_id
_entity_poly.type
_entity_poly.pdbx_seq_one_letter_code
_entity_poly.pdbx_strand_id
1 'polypeptide(L)'
;MKCNIKKYKIDKYISEHSDDIEHLLEQEGVHLLVSGTGTSKTYTMLDNPSGIFRALSKKYLNRIFIIACPNRIQNQQNAKSYRVFALIGGERATINTNILTMVYEKSDEALLKFIKEEGKEVTLVIDEAHQLIMAENYRAESIDSIEELSKHCFNVIHLTATPRLLEDYYTYNNKYFFEYNDATINNNLGELFIYTVSDIDSSLIFKLKQIKEEGKQSLVMIDSNDSIEKYRELLEKHKFKVGILSREYKDNNEVYDSVMNNDLIPSDYDVTLATSIMECGTNLKNTNIVPICIINRADYISRDSLEQKFARLREKNDCGIIFTRKYVSEENKIAIKDAIEKQLKFELERSERIINNLITFFKSEGFNEEDAIGLAKQNLNLKIANISLGQGVIEIENGVAVINKRKFVKKVYSNYDKQYVYNPLELAKYLEGHIKADKITVVGNMEQVDETIKEELKEIGIKNAELKEDAKARARSLILEHSDIYLEEYLNDKSLKEMFNPLAIEDFDFLEKEKTQLRIINKLVNKLNIDYKVAIRLYTDYEKTSDIDKEVEKIIYKRNNKAIKLGKIEELDLKSEYGLIRRELDSVCKKQGKLSDKKMFEVIDDLIQYKQYKKQKWIGDYRDEEDKDKKEKILKKIKEHFITRVSLIYNLSESNNQIKISSLKK
;
A
#
# COMPACT_ATOMS: atom_id res chain seq x y z
N MET A 1 14.79 -26.60 12.70
CA MET A 1 14.06 -26.92 13.94
C MET A 1 12.69 -27.47 13.59
N LYS A 2 12.17 -28.47 14.31
CA LYS A 2 10.77 -28.90 14.18
C LYS A 2 9.90 -27.91 14.98
N CYS A 3 8.90 -27.31 14.34
CA CYS A 3 7.93 -26.46 15.02
C CYS A 3 7.05 -27.33 15.94
N ASN A 4 6.90 -26.93 17.20
CA ASN A 4 5.99 -27.57 18.14
C ASN A 4 4.58 -26.99 17.98
N ILE A 5 3.60 -27.84 17.68
CA ILE A 5 2.21 -27.43 17.47
C ILE A 5 1.35 -27.99 18.60
N LYS A 6 0.70 -27.11 19.35
CA LYS A 6 -0.29 -27.47 20.37
C LYS A 6 -1.66 -26.93 19.99
N LYS A 7 -2.70 -27.74 20.19
CA LYS A 7 -4.09 -27.35 19.99
C LYS A 7 -4.84 -27.51 21.30
N TYR A 8 -5.53 -26.46 21.71
CA TYR A 8 -6.33 -26.41 22.91
C TYR A 8 -7.78 -26.19 22.55
N LYS A 9 -8.63 -26.83 23.33
CA LYS A 9 -10.05 -26.52 23.34
C LYS A 9 -10.36 -25.60 24.51
N ILE A 10 -11.17 -24.58 24.24
CA ILE A 10 -11.61 -23.59 25.23
C ILE A 10 -13.12 -23.49 25.24
N ASP A 11 -13.69 -23.24 26.41
CA ASP A 11 -15.11 -22.91 26.50
C ASP A 11 -15.34 -21.46 26.05
N LYS A 12 -14.52 -20.53 26.53
CA LYS A 12 -14.70 -19.11 26.23
C LYS A 12 -13.41 -18.33 26.11
N TYR A 13 -12.40 -18.61 26.93
CA TYR A 13 -11.23 -17.75 27.06
C TYR A 13 -9.92 -18.53 27.02
N ILE A 14 -8.89 -17.94 26.41
CA ILE A 14 -7.56 -18.57 26.39
C ILE A 14 -6.91 -18.65 27.78
N SER A 15 -7.38 -17.84 28.74
CA SER A 15 -6.92 -17.85 30.13
C SER A 15 -7.18 -19.18 30.85
N GLU A 16 -8.06 -20.03 30.31
CA GLU A 16 -8.27 -21.42 30.75
C GLU A 16 -6.99 -22.26 30.68
N HIS A 17 -6.05 -21.88 29.81
CA HIS A 17 -4.72 -22.50 29.66
C HIS A 17 -3.62 -21.46 29.92
N SER A 18 -3.81 -20.61 30.93
CA SER A 18 -2.86 -19.54 31.28
C SER A 18 -1.45 -20.06 31.60
N ASP A 19 -1.33 -21.21 32.28
CA ASP A 19 -0.05 -21.85 32.57
C ASP A 19 0.75 -22.20 31.30
N ASP A 20 0.07 -22.73 30.27
CA ASP A 20 0.70 -23.05 28.99
C ASP A 20 1.13 -21.78 28.24
N ILE A 21 0.33 -20.72 28.32
CA ILE A 21 0.67 -19.42 27.72
C ILE A 21 1.83 -18.78 28.47
N GLU A 22 1.83 -18.80 29.80
CA GLU A 22 2.95 -18.33 30.61
C GLU A 22 4.23 -19.07 30.23
N HIS A 23 4.17 -20.40 30.16
CA HIS A 23 5.31 -21.22 29.73
C HIS A 23 5.79 -20.85 28.32
N LEU A 24 4.89 -20.55 27.38
CA LEU A 24 5.25 -20.06 26.05
C LEU A 24 6.00 -18.73 26.10
N LEU A 25 5.59 -17.80 26.96
CA LEU A 25 6.23 -16.49 27.14
C LEU A 25 7.58 -16.58 27.88
N GLU A 26 7.92 -17.72 28.46
CA GLU A 26 9.24 -17.99 29.04
C GLU A 26 10.24 -18.58 28.05
N GLN A 27 9.76 -19.07 26.90
CA GLN A 27 10.61 -19.67 25.87
C GLN A 27 11.19 -18.59 24.95
N GLU A 28 12.47 -18.75 24.59
CA GLU A 28 13.14 -17.87 23.63
C GLU A 28 12.67 -18.19 22.19
N GLY A 29 12.63 -17.16 21.34
CA GLY A 29 12.35 -17.29 19.92
C GLY A 29 11.00 -16.73 19.48
N VAL A 30 10.50 -17.20 18.32
CA VAL A 30 9.31 -16.66 17.66
C VAL A 30 8.16 -17.66 17.77
N HIS A 31 7.02 -17.19 18.27
CA HIS A 31 5.87 -18.02 18.59
C HIS A 31 4.60 -17.45 17.96
N LEU A 32 3.65 -18.34 17.65
CA LEU A 32 2.33 -17.98 17.14
C LEU A 32 1.27 -18.42 18.14
N LEU A 33 0.42 -17.48 18.55
CA LEU A 33 -0.78 -17.75 19.33
C LEU A 33 -2.00 -17.39 18.49
N VAL A 34 -2.74 -18.41 18.06
CA VAL A 34 -3.95 -18.27 17.25
C VAL A 34 -5.18 -18.48 18.12
N SER A 35 -6.03 -17.46 18.19
CA SER A 35 -7.34 -17.61 18.82
C SER A 35 -8.34 -16.62 18.22
N GLY A 36 -9.62 -17.02 18.16
CA GLY A 36 -10.69 -16.20 17.60
C GLY A 36 -10.82 -14.83 18.29
N THR A 37 -11.51 -13.89 17.64
CA THR A 37 -11.82 -12.61 18.30
C THR A 37 -12.72 -12.83 19.51
N GLY A 38 -12.55 -12.05 20.59
CA GLY A 38 -13.36 -12.16 21.81
C GLY A 38 -12.95 -13.24 22.81
N THR A 39 -11.89 -14.01 22.54
CA THR A 39 -11.30 -15.00 23.46
C THR A 39 -10.47 -14.37 24.60
N SER A 40 -10.61 -13.06 24.84
CA SER A 40 -9.88 -12.32 25.88
C SER A 40 -8.35 -12.38 25.76
N LYS A 41 -7.82 -12.36 24.52
CA LYS A 41 -6.37 -12.37 24.25
C LYS A 41 -5.61 -11.28 25.02
N THR A 42 -5.96 -10.02 24.77
CA THR A 42 -5.32 -8.85 25.38
C THR A 42 -5.52 -8.82 26.89
N TYR A 43 -6.70 -9.20 27.36
CA TYR A 43 -7.02 -9.36 28.79
C TYR A 43 -6.09 -10.37 29.46
N THR A 44 -5.93 -11.57 28.87
CA THR A 44 -5.07 -12.62 29.42
C THR A 44 -3.61 -12.14 29.61
N MET A 45 -3.12 -11.31 28.70
CA MET A 45 -1.77 -10.74 28.80
C MET A 45 -1.68 -9.62 29.85
N LEU A 46 -2.63 -8.67 29.82
CA LEU A 46 -2.49 -7.37 30.52
C LEU A 46 -3.31 -7.22 31.80
N ASP A 47 -4.24 -8.11 32.11
CA ASP A 47 -5.19 -7.95 33.21
C ASP A 47 -4.54 -7.50 34.52
N ASN A 48 -5.29 -6.71 35.30
CA ASN A 48 -4.82 -6.18 36.58
C ASN A 48 -5.78 -6.63 37.69
N PRO A 49 -5.32 -7.43 38.68
CA PRO A 49 -3.93 -7.73 39.01
C PRO A 49 -3.34 -9.02 38.41
N SER A 50 -4.11 -9.77 37.63
CA SER A 50 -3.88 -11.19 37.34
C SER A 50 -3.23 -11.53 36.00
N GLY A 51 -2.98 -10.55 35.13
CA GLY A 51 -2.46 -10.79 33.78
C GLY A 51 -1.07 -11.45 33.78
N ILE A 52 -0.81 -12.27 32.76
CA ILE A 52 0.45 -13.04 32.66
C ILE A 52 1.68 -12.13 32.70
N PHE A 53 1.62 -10.95 32.08
CA PHE A 53 2.72 -9.98 32.16
C PHE A 53 3.02 -9.55 33.60
N ARG A 54 2.01 -9.41 34.46
CA ARG A 54 2.18 -9.02 35.88
C ARG A 54 2.85 -10.13 36.68
N ALA A 55 2.55 -11.40 36.40
CA ALA A 55 3.23 -12.53 37.01
C ALA A 55 4.70 -12.58 36.56
N LEU A 56 4.93 -12.54 35.24
CA LEU A 56 6.27 -12.65 34.66
C LEU A 56 7.17 -11.46 34.99
N SER A 57 6.65 -10.23 35.03
CA SER A 57 7.45 -9.04 35.38
C SER A 57 7.93 -9.03 36.83
N LYS A 58 7.26 -9.75 37.75
CA LYS A 58 7.75 -9.96 39.12
C LYS A 58 8.88 -11.00 39.15
N LYS A 59 8.82 -12.01 38.28
CA LYS A 59 9.82 -13.08 38.16
C LYS A 59 11.08 -12.61 37.44
N TYR A 60 10.91 -11.80 36.39
CA TYR A 60 11.97 -11.33 35.50
C TYR A 60 12.12 -9.80 35.59
N LEU A 61 12.75 -9.32 36.66
CA LEU A 61 12.85 -7.88 36.97
C LEU A 61 13.62 -7.05 35.91
N ASN A 62 14.52 -7.69 35.16
CA ASN A 62 15.30 -7.06 34.08
C ASN A 62 14.62 -7.15 32.69
N ARG A 63 13.39 -7.67 32.62
CA ARG A 63 12.66 -7.88 31.37
C ARG A 63 11.49 -6.91 31.25
N ILE A 64 11.36 -6.29 30.09
CA ILE A 64 10.23 -5.45 29.70
C ILE A 64 9.22 -6.29 28.93
N PHE A 65 7.94 -6.16 29.25
CA PHE A 65 6.84 -6.85 28.60
C PHE A 65 6.03 -5.83 27.80
N ILE A 66 6.07 -5.98 26.48
CA ILE A 66 5.42 -5.07 25.54
C ILE A 66 4.31 -5.82 24.82
N ILE A 67 3.11 -5.25 24.80
CA ILE A 67 2.10 -5.62 23.81
C ILE A 67 2.00 -4.51 22.76
N ALA A 68 2.37 -4.83 21.53
CA ALA A 68 2.31 -3.93 20.40
C ALA A 68 0.97 -4.14 19.67
N CYS A 69 0.22 -3.06 19.44
CA CYS A 69 -1.01 -3.08 18.66
C CYS A 69 -0.93 -2.11 17.47
N PRO A 70 -1.59 -2.40 16.34
CA PRO A 70 -1.43 -1.60 15.13
C PRO A 70 -2.07 -0.22 15.22
N ASN A 71 -3.05 0.02 16.08
CA ASN A 71 -3.76 1.30 16.13
C ASN A 71 -3.61 1.99 17.49
N ARG A 72 -3.67 3.33 17.48
CA ARG A 72 -3.57 4.16 18.69
C ARG A 72 -4.76 3.96 19.63
N ILE A 73 -5.93 3.71 19.05
CA ILE A 73 -7.21 3.56 19.73
C ILE A 73 -7.18 2.39 20.71
N GLN A 74 -6.81 1.21 20.22
CA GLN A 74 -6.69 -0.01 21.04
C GLN A 74 -5.64 0.18 22.13
N ASN A 75 -4.51 0.83 21.83
CA ASN A 75 -3.50 1.14 22.83
C ASN A 75 -4.03 2.03 23.95
N GLN A 76 -4.81 3.07 23.63
CA GLN A 76 -5.44 3.93 24.63
C GLN A 76 -6.50 3.18 25.45
N GLN A 77 -7.31 2.34 24.80
CA GLN A 77 -8.29 1.47 25.47
C GLN A 77 -7.60 0.47 26.41
N ASN A 78 -6.48 -0.12 26.00
CA ASN A 78 -5.66 -1.00 26.83
C ASN A 78 -5.10 -0.26 28.05
N ALA A 79 -4.54 0.94 27.85
CA ALA A 79 -3.99 1.75 28.92
C ALA A 79 -5.03 2.02 30.01
N LYS A 80 -6.22 2.45 29.59
CA LYS A 80 -7.35 2.76 30.47
C LYS A 80 -7.86 1.51 31.18
N SER A 81 -8.08 0.42 30.44
CA SER A 81 -8.72 -0.80 30.96
C SER A 81 -7.81 -1.58 31.91
N TYR A 82 -6.51 -1.65 31.60
CA TYR A 82 -5.56 -2.53 32.31
C TYR A 82 -4.56 -1.77 33.20
N ARG A 83 -4.64 -0.44 33.23
CA ARG A 83 -3.73 0.45 33.98
C ARG A 83 -2.27 0.17 33.63
N VAL A 84 -1.97 0.14 32.34
CA VAL A 84 -0.62 0.00 31.77
C VAL A 84 -0.23 1.30 31.09
N PHE A 85 1.07 1.57 31.02
CA PHE A 85 1.57 2.72 30.28
C PHE A 85 1.37 2.49 28.77
N ALA A 86 0.92 3.52 28.06
CA ALA A 86 0.77 3.50 26.61
C ALA A 86 1.85 4.33 25.93
N LEU A 87 2.76 3.67 25.24
CA LEU A 87 3.77 4.32 24.42
C LEU A 87 3.18 4.64 23.04
N ILE A 88 2.68 5.87 22.90
CA ILE A 88 2.02 6.40 21.70
C ILE A 88 2.59 7.77 21.31
N GLY A 89 2.17 8.34 20.18
CA GLY A 89 2.63 9.67 19.75
C GLY A 89 2.42 10.75 20.83
N GLY A 90 3.46 11.53 21.09
CA GLY A 90 3.53 12.51 22.20
C GLY A 90 4.17 11.97 23.48
N GLU A 91 4.14 10.65 23.70
CA GLU A 91 4.74 10.00 24.87
C GLU A 91 6.17 9.52 24.58
N ARG A 92 6.99 9.41 25.64
CA ARG A 92 8.36 8.87 25.59
C ARG A 92 8.50 7.60 26.43
N ALA A 93 9.35 6.69 25.98
CA ALA A 93 9.71 5.47 26.69
C ALA A 93 10.42 5.82 28.02
N THR A 94 9.91 5.30 29.14
CA THR A 94 10.46 5.55 30.48
C THR A 94 10.84 4.25 31.19
N ILE A 95 11.95 4.31 31.93
CA ILE A 95 12.57 3.15 32.59
C ILE A 95 11.77 2.56 33.76
N ASN A 96 10.80 3.32 34.29
CA ASN A 96 10.00 2.93 35.46
C ASN A 96 8.83 2.00 35.12
N THR A 97 8.69 1.58 33.86
CA THR A 97 7.57 0.77 33.40
C THR A 97 8.05 -0.57 32.87
N ASN A 98 7.78 -1.66 33.59
CA ASN A 98 8.11 -3.02 33.14
C ASN A 98 7.04 -3.64 32.22
N ILE A 99 5.85 -3.03 32.17
CA ILE A 99 4.73 -3.48 31.35
C ILE A 99 4.11 -2.29 30.65
N LEU A 100 4.01 -2.37 29.32
CA LEU A 100 3.43 -1.31 28.51
C LEU A 100 2.70 -1.84 27.27
N THR A 101 1.82 -1.01 26.74
CA THR A 101 1.17 -1.19 25.43
C THR A 101 1.77 -0.17 24.47
N MET A 102 2.03 -0.56 23.21
CA MET A 102 2.75 0.26 22.24
C MET A 102 2.10 0.26 20.85
N VAL A 103 2.18 1.37 20.11
CA VAL A 103 1.89 1.38 18.67
C VAL A 103 3.14 1.01 17.85
N TYR A 104 2.98 0.37 16.70
CA TYR A 104 4.13 -0.11 15.88
C TYR A 104 5.13 1.00 15.56
N GLU A 105 4.63 2.23 15.36
CA GLU A 105 5.39 3.45 15.09
C GLU A 105 6.42 3.80 16.19
N LYS A 106 6.32 3.21 17.39
CA LYS A 106 7.22 3.45 18.53
C LYS A 106 8.29 2.36 18.73
N SER A 107 8.40 1.41 17.81
CA SER A 107 9.31 0.26 17.94
C SER A 107 10.79 0.66 17.96
N ASP A 108 11.21 1.65 17.16
CA ASP A 108 12.60 2.12 17.16
C ASP A 108 12.99 2.79 18.48
N GLU A 109 12.05 3.52 19.08
CA GLU A 109 12.23 4.15 20.39
C GLU A 109 12.37 3.09 21.49
N ALA A 110 11.55 2.04 21.46
CA ALA A 110 11.65 0.93 22.39
C ALA A 110 12.97 0.14 22.22
N LEU A 111 13.40 -0.10 20.98
CA LEU A 111 14.67 -0.75 20.68
C LEU A 111 15.86 0.05 21.21
N LEU A 112 15.89 1.36 20.92
CA LEU A 112 16.96 2.23 21.39
C LEU A 112 16.96 2.28 22.92
N LYS A 113 15.82 2.59 23.54
CA LYS A 113 15.76 2.83 24.97
C LYS A 113 15.96 1.56 25.78
N PHE A 114 15.14 0.54 25.57
CA PHE A 114 15.14 -0.61 26.48
C PHE A 114 16.31 -1.56 26.22
N ILE A 115 16.68 -1.79 24.96
CA ILE A 115 17.69 -2.78 24.60
C ILE A 115 19.07 -2.13 24.48
N LYS A 116 19.22 -1.09 23.65
CA LYS A 116 20.56 -0.53 23.34
C LYS A 116 21.13 0.33 24.47
N GLU A 117 20.33 1.20 25.09
CA GLU A 117 20.79 2.07 26.17
C GLU A 117 20.79 1.35 27.53
N GLU A 118 19.72 0.63 27.85
CA GLU A 118 19.50 0.08 29.20
C GLU A 118 19.86 -1.41 29.31
N GLY A 119 20.12 -2.11 28.20
CA GLY A 119 20.52 -3.52 28.21
C GLY A 119 19.46 -4.47 28.78
N LYS A 120 18.17 -4.12 28.70
CA LYS A 120 17.07 -4.96 29.19
C LYS A 120 16.67 -6.02 28.16
N GLU A 121 16.15 -7.12 28.66
CA GLU A 121 15.47 -8.11 27.82
C GLU A 121 14.05 -7.62 27.47
N VAL A 122 13.54 -8.01 26.31
CA VAL A 122 12.18 -7.67 25.88
C VAL A 122 11.40 -8.91 25.49
N THR A 123 10.21 -9.08 26.07
CA THR A 123 9.16 -9.97 25.55
C THR A 123 8.17 -9.12 24.77
N LEU A 124 8.06 -9.40 23.47
CA LEU A 124 7.20 -8.64 22.55
C LEU A 124 6.01 -9.49 22.12
N VAL A 125 4.81 -9.12 22.55
CA VAL A 125 3.55 -9.66 22.01
C VAL A 125 3.05 -8.70 20.93
N ILE A 126 2.88 -9.17 19.71
CA ILE A 126 2.32 -8.37 18.61
C ILE A 126 0.86 -8.79 18.41
N ASP A 127 -0.08 -7.95 18.86
CA ASP A 127 -1.51 -8.15 18.69
C ASP A 127 -1.97 -7.72 17.28
N GLU A 128 -3.01 -8.38 16.77
CA GLU A 128 -3.45 -8.26 15.37
C GLU A 128 -2.28 -8.48 14.39
N ALA A 129 -1.40 -9.46 14.67
CA ALA A 129 -0.14 -9.68 13.95
C ALA A 129 -0.31 -9.84 12.43
N HIS A 130 -1.47 -10.27 11.94
CA HIS A 130 -1.78 -10.33 10.51
C HIS A 130 -1.57 -8.98 9.78
N GLN A 131 -1.63 -7.86 10.51
CA GLN A 131 -1.35 -6.52 9.99
C GLN A 131 0.11 -6.32 9.58
N LEU A 132 1.06 -7.10 10.11
CA LEU A 132 2.47 -7.08 9.68
C LEU A 132 2.61 -7.36 8.18
N ILE A 133 1.69 -8.13 7.60
CA ILE A 133 1.67 -8.45 6.17
C ILE A 133 0.60 -7.65 5.44
N MET A 134 -0.60 -7.50 6.03
CA MET A 134 -1.71 -6.83 5.34
C MET A 134 -1.49 -5.32 5.15
N ALA A 135 -0.90 -4.63 6.13
CA ALA A 135 -0.78 -3.17 6.14
C ALA A 135 0.48 -2.62 5.45
N GLU A 136 1.36 -3.48 4.94
CA GLU A 136 2.68 -3.10 4.37
C GLU A 136 2.59 -1.92 3.38
N ASN A 137 1.58 -1.91 2.49
CA ASN A 137 1.44 -0.88 1.45
C ASN A 137 1.32 0.55 2.00
N TYR A 138 0.88 0.73 3.25
CA TYR A 138 0.65 2.04 3.86
C TYR A 138 1.34 2.22 5.23
N ARG A 139 2.05 1.19 5.72
CA ARG A 139 2.73 1.14 7.03
C ARG A 139 4.11 0.50 6.99
N ALA A 140 4.75 0.47 5.82
CA ALA A 140 6.05 -0.19 5.63
C ALA A 140 7.08 0.20 6.70
N GLU A 141 7.32 1.50 6.90
CA GLU A 141 8.29 2.00 7.89
C GLU A 141 8.03 1.46 9.29
N SER A 142 6.79 1.55 9.79
CA SER A 142 6.44 1.08 11.13
C SER A 142 6.53 -0.45 11.28
N ILE A 143 6.24 -1.18 10.20
CA ILE A 143 6.39 -2.63 10.17
C ILE A 143 7.87 -3.01 10.16
N ASP A 144 8.71 -2.29 9.42
CA ASP A 144 10.13 -2.58 9.37
C ASP A 144 10.80 -2.25 10.72
N SER A 145 10.37 -1.18 11.41
CA SER A 145 10.80 -0.88 12.78
C SER A 145 10.41 -1.96 13.80
N ILE A 146 9.20 -2.52 13.73
CA ILE A 146 8.79 -3.58 14.67
C ILE A 146 9.47 -4.92 14.36
N GLU A 147 9.75 -5.22 13.10
CA GLU A 147 10.57 -6.38 12.71
C GLU A 147 12.00 -6.24 13.21
N GLU A 148 12.57 -5.04 13.14
CA GLU A 148 13.91 -4.79 13.68
C GLU A 148 13.92 -4.99 15.19
N LEU A 149 12.98 -4.39 15.93
CA LEU A 149 12.82 -4.66 17.37
C LEU A 149 12.68 -6.15 17.67
N SER A 150 11.87 -6.87 16.88
CA SER A 150 11.60 -8.31 17.05
C SER A 150 12.87 -9.17 17.02
N LYS A 151 13.88 -8.79 16.20
CA LYS A 151 15.16 -9.52 16.11
C LYS A 151 16.01 -9.42 17.38
N HIS A 152 15.82 -8.39 18.19
CA HIS A 152 16.59 -8.15 19.42
C HIS A 152 15.82 -8.54 20.69
N CYS A 153 14.57 -8.98 20.56
CA CYS A 153 13.75 -9.42 21.68
C CYS A 153 14.17 -10.81 22.16
N PHE A 154 13.99 -11.08 23.45
CA PHE A 154 14.12 -12.42 24.02
C PHE A 154 13.12 -13.38 23.37
N ASN A 155 11.88 -12.94 23.22
CA ASN A 155 10.89 -13.66 22.43
C ASN A 155 9.85 -12.74 21.81
N VAL A 156 9.23 -13.26 20.76
CA VAL A 156 8.19 -12.58 19.97
C VAL A 156 6.99 -13.49 19.84
N ILE A 157 5.82 -13.02 20.25
CA ILE A 157 4.56 -13.76 20.17
C ILE A 157 3.65 -13.03 19.20
N HIS A 158 3.44 -13.62 18.02
CA HIS A 158 2.42 -13.17 17.09
C HIS A 158 1.06 -13.65 17.56
N LEU A 159 0.19 -12.70 17.87
CA LEU A 159 -1.14 -12.92 18.40
C LEU A 159 -2.16 -12.52 17.34
N THR A 160 -2.99 -13.46 16.87
CA THR A 160 -3.96 -13.20 15.80
C THR A 160 -5.15 -14.17 15.82
N ALA A 161 -6.26 -13.77 15.19
CA ALA A 161 -7.33 -14.71 14.82
C ALA A 161 -7.11 -15.33 13.44
N THR A 162 -6.42 -14.62 12.54
CA THR A 162 -6.27 -14.96 11.13
C THR A 162 -4.79 -15.25 10.81
N PRO A 163 -4.32 -16.50 10.95
CA PRO A 163 -2.89 -16.84 10.87
C PRO A 163 -2.36 -17.08 9.46
N ARG A 164 -3.24 -17.20 8.46
CA ARG A 164 -2.90 -17.76 7.14
C ARG A 164 -1.66 -17.12 6.49
N LEU A 165 -1.62 -15.79 6.37
CA LEU A 165 -0.46 -15.10 5.79
C LEU A 165 0.79 -15.22 6.67
N LEU A 166 0.61 -15.21 8.00
CA LEU A 166 1.72 -15.28 8.95
C LEU A 166 2.43 -16.62 8.89
N GLU A 167 1.70 -17.72 8.71
CA GLU A 167 2.26 -19.07 8.62
C GLU A 167 3.08 -19.31 7.36
N ASP A 168 2.77 -18.62 6.26
CA ASP A 168 3.54 -18.68 5.02
C ASP A 168 4.77 -17.76 5.04
N TYR A 169 4.71 -16.66 5.80
CA TYR A 169 5.80 -15.69 5.86
C TYR A 169 6.84 -16.01 6.96
N TYR A 170 6.40 -16.27 8.19
CA TYR A 170 7.28 -16.50 9.34
C TYR A 170 7.51 -17.98 9.61
N THR A 171 8.67 -18.28 10.20
CA THR A 171 8.94 -19.59 10.81
C THR A 171 8.79 -19.48 12.32
N TYR A 172 8.09 -20.44 12.92
CA TYR A 172 7.79 -20.41 14.35
C TYR A 172 8.44 -21.59 15.09
N ASN A 173 8.94 -21.32 16.29
CA ASN A 173 9.37 -22.35 17.23
C ASN A 173 8.16 -23.11 17.78
N ASN A 174 7.10 -22.37 18.14
CA ASN A 174 5.87 -22.90 18.70
C ASN A 174 4.64 -22.28 18.04
N LYS A 175 3.58 -23.07 17.84
CA LYS A 175 2.25 -22.61 17.40
C LYS A 175 1.18 -23.15 18.33
N TYR A 176 0.46 -22.27 19.00
CA TYR A 176 -0.61 -22.61 19.93
C TYR A 176 -1.94 -22.17 19.30
N PHE A 177 -2.82 -23.12 19.05
CA PHE A 177 -4.16 -22.88 18.49
C PHE A 177 -5.21 -23.09 19.56
N PHE A 178 -6.06 -22.08 19.75
CA PHE A 178 -7.20 -22.14 20.68
C PHE A 178 -8.50 -22.13 19.89
N GLU A 179 -9.20 -23.24 19.95
CA GLU A 179 -10.48 -23.45 19.26
C GLU A 179 -11.59 -23.59 20.29
N TYR A 180 -12.77 -23.02 20.03
CA TYR A 180 -13.91 -23.22 20.92
C TYR A 180 -14.33 -24.70 20.96
N ASN A 181 -14.81 -25.16 22.11
CA ASN A 181 -15.55 -26.42 22.26
C ASN A 181 -16.84 -26.37 21.43
N ASP A 182 -17.55 -25.25 21.50
CA ASP A 182 -18.71 -24.94 20.67
C ASP A 182 -18.57 -23.54 20.07
N ALA A 183 -18.37 -23.47 18.76
CA ALA A 183 -18.19 -22.22 18.03
C ALA A 183 -19.49 -21.38 17.99
N THR A 184 -20.66 -22.02 18.11
CA THR A 184 -21.96 -21.36 17.94
C THR A 184 -22.32 -20.45 19.13
N ILE A 185 -21.79 -20.73 20.32
CA ILE A 185 -21.99 -19.93 21.54
C ILE A 185 -21.52 -18.48 21.35
N ASN A 186 -20.55 -18.26 20.45
CA ASN A 186 -19.95 -16.95 20.21
C ASN A 186 -20.44 -16.27 18.93
N ASN A 187 -21.52 -16.75 18.32
CA ASN A 187 -22.12 -16.13 17.15
C ASN A 187 -22.66 -14.73 17.49
N ASN A 188 -22.25 -13.72 16.73
CA ASN A 188 -22.65 -12.34 16.86
C ASN A 188 -23.61 -11.89 15.75
N LEU A 189 -23.97 -12.78 14.83
CA LEU A 189 -24.95 -12.55 13.77
C LEU A 189 -25.97 -13.69 13.75
N GLY A 190 -27.26 -13.36 13.60
CA GLY A 190 -28.28 -14.34 13.27
C GLY A 190 -28.06 -14.93 11.87
N GLU A 191 -28.00 -14.07 10.86
CA GLU A 191 -27.78 -14.50 9.47
C GLU A 191 -26.84 -13.58 8.69
N LEU A 192 -25.88 -14.14 7.95
CA LEU A 192 -25.03 -13.43 7.02
C LEU A 192 -25.53 -13.64 5.59
N PHE A 193 -25.92 -12.57 4.92
CA PHE A 193 -26.35 -12.60 3.52
C PHE A 193 -25.22 -12.23 2.57
N ILE A 194 -25.02 -13.03 1.52
CA ILE A 194 -24.09 -12.75 0.42
C ILE A 194 -24.91 -12.44 -0.82
N TYR A 195 -24.91 -11.17 -1.23
CA TYR A 195 -25.61 -10.70 -2.42
C TYR A 195 -24.62 -10.52 -3.57
N THR A 196 -24.94 -11.15 -4.71
CA THR A 196 -24.23 -10.92 -5.97
C THR A 196 -25.04 -10.02 -6.88
N VAL A 197 -24.51 -8.82 -7.18
CA VAL A 197 -25.26 -7.78 -7.91
C VAL A 197 -24.42 -7.22 -9.07
N SER A 198 -25.07 -6.86 -10.18
CA SER A 198 -24.40 -6.21 -11.31
C SER A 198 -23.99 -4.76 -10.98
N ASP A 199 -24.85 -4.09 -10.21
CA ASP A 199 -24.71 -2.72 -9.73
C ASP A 199 -24.79 -2.68 -8.20
N ILE A 200 -23.61 -2.58 -7.57
CA ILE A 200 -23.48 -2.49 -6.11
C ILE A 200 -24.05 -1.18 -5.57
N ASP A 201 -23.88 -0.08 -6.31
CA ASP A 201 -24.19 1.25 -5.81
C ASP A 201 -25.72 1.39 -5.60
N SER A 202 -26.50 1.06 -6.63
CA SER A 202 -27.97 1.06 -6.56
C SER A 202 -28.49 0.06 -5.53
N SER A 203 -27.95 -1.16 -5.51
CA SER A 203 -28.37 -2.23 -4.59
C SER A 203 -28.10 -1.87 -3.13
N LEU A 204 -26.96 -1.22 -2.84
CA LEU A 204 -26.62 -0.73 -1.52
C LEU A 204 -27.64 0.31 -1.04
N ILE A 205 -27.91 1.34 -1.84
CA ILE A 205 -28.86 2.40 -1.47
C ILE A 205 -30.25 1.84 -1.20
N PHE A 206 -30.73 0.94 -2.06
CA PHE A 206 -32.00 0.27 -1.83
C PHE A 206 -32.01 -0.50 -0.50
N LYS A 207 -30.95 -1.26 -0.20
CA LYS A 207 -30.86 -2.00 1.06
C LYS A 207 -30.77 -1.08 2.28
N LEU A 208 -30.05 0.03 2.19
CA LEU A 208 -29.96 1.03 3.26
C LEU A 208 -31.33 1.67 3.54
N LYS A 209 -32.16 1.92 2.51
CA LYS A 209 -33.53 2.41 2.68
C LYS A 209 -34.39 1.41 3.46
N GLN A 210 -34.34 0.12 3.09
CA GLN A 210 -35.05 -0.94 3.82
C GLN A 210 -34.61 -1.05 5.28
N ILE A 211 -33.29 -1.04 5.54
CA ILE A 211 -32.75 -1.15 6.90
C ILE A 211 -33.21 0.04 7.77
N LYS A 212 -33.23 1.25 7.19
CA LYS A 212 -33.74 2.45 7.86
C LYS A 212 -35.24 2.37 8.15
N GLU A 213 -36.04 1.85 7.22
CA GLU A 213 -37.48 1.62 7.42
C GLU A 213 -37.77 0.60 8.53
N GLU A 214 -36.88 -0.39 8.72
CA GLU A 214 -36.90 -1.32 9.85
C GLU A 214 -36.44 -0.69 11.18
N GLY A 215 -36.05 0.60 11.18
CA GLY A 215 -35.59 1.32 12.36
C GLY A 215 -34.20 0.91 12.83
N LYS A 216 -33.35 0.38 11.94
CA LYS A 216 -31.99 -0.07 12.27
C LYS A 216 -30.93 0.85 11.68
N GLN A 217 -29.74 0.82 12.28
CA GLN A 217 -28.57 1.53 11.77
C GLN A 217 -27.78 0.64 10.80
N SER A 218 -26.98 1.24 9.92
CA SER A 218 -26.07 0.50 9.03
C SER A 218 -24.61 0.88 9.28
N LEU A 219 -23.72 -0.10 9.33
CA LEU A 219 -22.27 0.11 9.31
C LEU A 219 -21.72 -0.39 7.97
N VAL A 220 -21.37 0.53 7.07
CA VAL A 220 -20.93 0.20 5.70
C VAL A 220 -19.41 0.32 5.62
N MET A 221 -18.75 -0.81 5.40
CA MET A 221 -17.29 -0.92 5.32
C MET A 221 -16.84 -0.83 3.86
N ILE A 222 -16.10 0.24 3.55
CA ILE A 222 -15.66 0.63 2.22
C ILE A 222 -14.13 0.79 2.19
N ASP A 223 -13.49 0.32 1.13
CA ASP A 223 -12.04 0.16 1.10
C ASP A 223 -11.24 1.45 0.74
N SER A 224 -11.88 2.59 0.44
CA SER A 224 -11.17 3.86 0.15
C SER A 224 -11.88 5.13 0.62
N ASN A 225 -11.10 6.14 1.03
CA ASN A 225 -11.62 7.46 1.43
C ASN A 225 -12.32 8.19 0.28
N ASP A 226 -11.81 8.07 -0.95
CA ASP A 226 -12.48 8.58 -2.16
C ASP A 226 -13.90 8.03 -2.32
N SER A 227 -14.09 6.75 -1.96
CA SER A 227 -15.42 6.13 -2.02
C SER A 227 -16.29 6.60 -0.86
N ILE A 228 -15.72 6.86 0.33
CA ILE A 228 -16.46 7.41 1.47
C ILE A 228 -17.11 8.74 1.10
N GLU A 229 -16.37 9.69 0.55
CA GLU A 229 -16.95 11.00 0.17
C GLU A 229 -18.04 10.85 -0.89
N LYS A 230 -17.79 10.02 -1.91
CA LYS A 230 -18.79 9.70 -2.95
C LYS A 230 -20.08 9.16 -2.33
N TYR A 231 -20.00 8.18 -1.43
CA TYR A 231 -21.19 7.60 -0.79
C TYR A 231 -21.82 8.56 0.22
N ARG A 232 -21.04 9.37 0.93
CA ARG A 232 -21.56 10.37 1.87
C ARG A 232 -22.47 11.35 1.14
N GLU A 233 -21.97 12.00 0.07
CA GLU A 233 -22.74 12.98 -0.70
C GLU A 233 -24.01 12.36 -1.28
N LEU A 234 -23.91 11.13 -1.80
CA LEU A 234 -25.08 10.40 -2.30
C LEU A 234 -26.10 10.10 -1.19
N LEU A 235 -25.66 9.54 -0.07
CA LEU A 235 -26.55 9.16 1.04
C LEU A 235 -27.23 10.38 1.67
N GLU A 236 -26.50 11.49 1.85
CA GLU A 236 -27.06 12.75 2.33
C GLU A 236 -28.13 13.30 1.36
N LYS A 237 -27.93 13.18 0.03
CA LYS A 237 -28.94 13.53 -1.00
C LYS A 237 -30.21 12.69 -0.85
N HIS A 238 -30.07 11.42 -0.47
CA HIS A 238 -31.19 10.52 -0.16
C HIS A 238 -31.68 10.61 1.30
N LYS A 239 -31.36 11.71 2.00
CA LYS A 239 -31.82 12.06 3.36
C LYS A 239 -31.41 11.06 4.43
N PHE A 240 -30.25 10.43 4.29
CA PHE A 240 -29.61 9.70 5.37
C PHE A 240 -28.76 10.66 6.23
N LYS A 241 -28.77 10.46 7.53
CA LYS A 241 -27.77 11.05 8.43
C LYS A 241 -26.55 10.14 8.46
N VAL A 242 -25.43 10.64 7.93
CA VAL A 242 -24.22 9.85 7.65
C VAL A 242 -23.12 10.18 8.64
N GLY A 243 -22.60 9.15 9.30
CA GLY A 243 -21.41 9.18 10.13
C GLY A 243 -20.20 8.67 9.35
N ILE A 244 -19.00 9.13 9.69
CA ILE A 244 -17.77 8.65 9.07
C ILE A 244 -16.80 8.17 10.15
N LEU A 245 -16.23 6.99 9.94
CA LEU A 245 -15.21 6.39 10.78
C LEU A 245 -13.97 6.08 9.92
N SER A 246 -13.08 7.06 9.85
CA SER A 246 -11.87 7.00 9.02
C SER A 246 -10.70 7.64 9.76
N ARG A 247 -9.47 7.28 9.39
CA ARG A 247 -8.27 7.88 10.00
C ARG A 247 -8.14 9.37 9.73
N GLU A 248 -8.73 9.88 8.66
CA GLU A 248 -8.66 11.30 8.24
C GLU A 248 -9.68 12.17 8.98
N TYR A 249 -10.75 11.58 9.52
CA TYR A 249 -11.85 12.30 10.17
C TYR A 249 -11.90 12.01 11.67
N LYS A 250 -10.77 12.19 12.38
CA LYS A 250 -10.72 11.94 13.83
C LYS A 250 -11.13 13.15 14.66
N ASP A 251 -10.69 14.33 14.22
CA ASP A 251 -10.83 15.53 15.01
C ASP A 251 -12.25 16.08 14.91
N ASN A 252 -12.85 16.46 16.05
CA ASN A 252 -14.22 16.97 16.15
C ASN A 252 -15.27 16.05 15.50
N ASN A 253 -15.10 14.73 15.61
CA ASN A 253 -16.02 13.75 15.05
C ASN A 253 -16.76 13.01 16.17
N GLU A 254 -18.03 13.33 16.35
CA GLU A 254 -18.90 12.73 17.37
C GLU A 254 -18.99 11.19 17.27
N VAL A 255 -19.05 10.65 16.05
CA VAL A 255 -19.09 9.19 15.85
C VAL A 255 -17.79 8.56 16.30
N TYR A 256 -16.66 9.19 15.94
CA TYR A 256 -15.35 8.72 16.38
C TYR A 256 -15.25 8.77 17.91
N ASP A 257 -15.57 9.90 18.53
CA ASP A 257 -15.51 10.10 19.98
C ASP A 257 -16.42 9.14 20.74
N SER A 258 -17.63 8.89 20.25
CA SER A 258 -18.54 7.93 20.88
C SER A 258 -18.03 6.50 20.77
N VAL A 259 -17.48 6.10 19.61
CA VAL A 259 -16.88 4.77 19.47
C VAL A 259 -15.66 4.62 20.38
N MET A 260 -14.87 5.69 20.55
CA MET A 260 -13.70 5.66 21.44
C MET A 260 -14.08 5.54 22.91
N ASN A 261 -15.07 6.31 23.34
CA ASN A 261 -15.39 6.50 24.75
C ASN A 261 -16.44 5.51 25.26
N ASN A 262 -17.36 5.11 24.37
CA ASN A 262 -18.57 4.36 24.72
C ASN A 262 -18.69 3.01 23.98
N ASP A 263 -17.78 2.69 23.05
CA ASP A 263 -17.88 1.51 22.16
C ASP A 263 -19.20 1.45 21.36
N LEU A 264 -19.79 2.61 21.04
CA LEU A 264 -21.10 2.71 20.39
C LEU A 264 -21.09 3.73 19.24
N ILE A 265 -21.70 3.34 18.13
CA ILE A 265 -22.16 4.29 17.11
C ILE A 265 -23.40 5.02 17.66
N PRO A 266 -23.43 6.36 17.68
CA PRO A 266 -24.57 7.12 18.18
C PRO A 266 -25.87 6.81 17.42
N SER A 267 -27.00 6.72 18.12
CA SER A 267 -28.29 6.24 17.58
C SER A 267 -28.96 7.20 16.59
N ASP A 268 -28.52 8.44 16.55
CA ASP A 268 -29.02 9.51 15.68
C ASP A 268 -28.46 9.44 14.26
N TYR A 269 -27.52 8.54 13.97
CA TYR A 269 -27.02 8.27 12.62
C TYR A 269 -27.74 7.08 11.97
N ASP A 270 -28.14 7.24 10.71
CA ASP A 270 -28.74 6.14 9.93
C ASP A 270 -27.66 5.19 9.40
N VAL A 271 -26.56 5.78 8.89
CA VAL A 271 -25.48 5.04 8.21
C VAL A 271 -24.13 5.54 8.71
N THR A 272 -23.23 4.64 9.07
CA THR A 272 -21.82 4.95 9.34
C THR A 272 -20.96 4.33 8.26
N LEU A 273 -20.19 5.17 7.54
CA LEU A 273 -19.22 4.75 6.54
C LEU A 273 -17.86 4.55 7.21
N ALA A 274 -17.25 3.38 7.06
CA ALA A 274 -15.99 3.06 7.71
C ALA A 274 -14.95 2.47 6.75
N THR A 275 -13.67 2.79 6.95
CA THR A 275 -12.54 2.12 6.27
C THR A 275 -11.96 0.97 7.10
N SER A 276 -10.73 0.56 6.78
CA SER A 276 -9.95 -0.45 7.49
C SER A 276 -9.68 -0.13 8.97
N ILE A 277 -10.05 1.05 9.47
CA ILE A 277 -9.99 1.34 10.91
C ILE A 277 -10.86 0.38 11.74
N MET A 278 -11.92 -0.17 11.15
CA MET A 278 -12.75 -1.21 11.76
C MET A 278 -12.15 -2.61 11.67
N GLU A 279 -11.11 -2.83 10.86
CA GLU A 279 -10.48 -4.16 10.73
C GLU A 279 -9.56 -4.50 11.90
N CYS A 280 -9.22 -3.53 12.78
CA CYS A 280 -8.23 -3.70 13.85
C CYS A 280 -8.79 -3.26 15.21
N GLY A 281 -8.80 -4.13 16.22
CA GLY A 281 -8.95 -3.79 17.65
C GLY A 281 -10.22 -3.09 18.16
N THR A 282 -11.07 -2.50 17.30
CA THR A 282 -12.21 -1.65 17.72
C THR A 282 -13.43 -2.50 18.07
N ASN A 283 -13.94 -2.38 19.29
CA ASN A 283 -15.14 -3.10 19.74
C ASN A 283 -16.39 -2.23 19.54
N LEU A 284 -17.48 -2.83 19.09
CA LEU A 284 -18.79 -2.19 19.03
C LEU A 284 -19.83 -3.00 19.81
N LYS A 285 -20.58 -2.31 20.67
CA LYS A 285 -21.65 -2.87 21.52
C LYS A 285 -23.05 -2.58 20.98
N ASN A 286 -23.18 -2.02 19.78
CA ASN A 286 -24.47 -1.81 19.13
C ASN A 286 -25.20 -3.14 18.92
N THR A 287 -26.48 -3.20 19.28
CA THR A 287 -27.37 -4.37 19.14
C THR A 287 -28.37 -4.26 17.99
N ASN A 288 -28.52 -3.07 17.42
CA ASN A 288 -29.48 -2.76 16.35
C ASN A 288 -28.79 -2.18 15.12
N ILE A 289 -27.71 -2.83 14.68
CA ILE A 289 -26.90 -2.40 13.54
C ILE A 289 -26.69 -3.53 12.53
N VAL A 290 -26.78 -3.19 11.25
CA VAL A 290 -26.50 -4.12 10.15
C VAL A 290 -25.10 -3.82 9.59
N PRO A 291 -24.09 -4.67 9.83
CA PRO A 291 -22.79 -4.53 9.19
C PRO A 291 -22.88 -4.93 7.71
N ILE A 292 -22.37 -4.07 6.83
CA ILE A 292 -22.36 -4.25 5.38
C ILE A 292 -20.92 -4.15 4.89
N CYS A 293 -20.42 -5.18 4.21
CA CYS A 293 -19.11 -5.16 3.54
C CYS A 293 -19.30 -5.08 2.02
N ILE A 294 -18.59 -4.16 1.37
CA ILE A 294 -18.63 -4.00 -0.09
C ILE A 294 -17.35 -4.56 -0.72
N ILE A 295 -17.50 -5.48 -1.67
CA ILE A 295 -16.40 -6.01 -2.50
C ILE A 295 -16.65 -5.61 -3.95
N ASN A 296 -16.17 -4.42 -4.33
CA ASN A 296 -16.41 -3.86 -5.66
C ASN A 296 -15.54 -4.52 -6.76
N ARG A 297 -14.40 -5.10 -6.37
CA ARG A 297 -13.50 -5.81 -7.28
C ARG A 297 -13.04 -7.13 -6.67
N ALA A 298 -12.97 -8.17 -7.50
CA ALA A 298 -12.55 -9.49 -7.06
C ALA A 298 -11.13 -9.51 -6.45
N ASP A 299 -10.19 -8.69 -6.93
CA ASP A 299 -8.84 -8.63 -6.39
C ASP A 299 -8.72 -7.93 -5.03
N TYR A 300 -9.80 -7.30 -4.56
CA TYR A 300 -9.83 -6.60 -3.27
C TYR A 300 -10.34 -7.47 -2.12
N ILE A 301 -10.89 -8.66 -2.41
CA ILE A 301 -11.28 -9.57 -1.35
C ILE A 301 -10.04 -10.03 -0.56
N SER A 302 -10.17 -9.97 0.76
CA SER A 302 -9.32 -10.72 1.68
C SER A 302 -10.25 -11.44 2.64
N ARG A 303 -10.13 -12.77 2.67
CA ARG A 303 -10.96 -13.58 3.58
C ARG A 303 -10.63 -13.31 5.05
N ASP A 304 -9.39 -12.96 5.36
CA ASP A 304 -9.00 -12.51 6.71
C ASP A 304 -9.61 -11.15 7.05
N SER A 305 -9.63 -10.21 6.10
CA SER A 305 -10.32 -8.91 6.30
C SER A 305 -11.81 -9.13 6.56
N LEU A 306 -12.49 -10.00 5.82
CA LEU A 306 -13.90 -10.31 6.03
C LEU A 306 -14.16 -10.84 7.44
N GLU A 307 -13.39 -11.82 7.90
CA GLU A 307 -13.49 -12.35 9.27
C GLU A 307 -13.33 -11.23 10.31
N GLN A 308 -12.31 -10.37 10.14
CA GLN A 308 -12.03 -9.26 11.05
C GLN A 308 -13.09 -8.16 11.03
N LYS A 309 -13.73 -7.90 9.88
CA LYS A 309 -14.79 -6.90 9.70
C LYS A 309 -16.05 -7.26 10.50
N PHE A 310 -16.49 -8.52 10.42
CA PHE A 310 -17.71 -8.97 11.13
C PHE A 310 -17.46 -9.34 12.60
N ALA A 311 -16.22 -9.61 12.99
CA ALA A 311 -15.85 -9.95 14.36
C ALA A 311 -15.97 -8.82 15.40
N ARG A 312 -16.20 -7.58 14.98
CA ARG A 312 -16.14 -6.37 15.84
C ARG A 312 -17.40 -6.11 16.65
N LEU A 313 -18.53 -6.64 16.19
CA LEU A 313 -19.79 -6.59 16.92
C LEU A 313 -19.70 -7.57 18.10
N ARG A 314 -19.75 -7.05 19.32
CA ARG A 314 -19.67 -7.86 20.55
C ARG A 314 -21.01 -8.43 20.97
N GLU A 315 -22.07 -7.68 20.68
CA GLU A 315 -23.44 -8.11 20.89
C GLU A 315 -24.02 -8.74 19.63
N LYS A 316 -24.97 -9.66 19.82
CA LYS A 316 -25.62 -10.35 18.72
C LYS A 316 -26.55 -9.39 17.97
N ASN A 317 -26.34 -9.28 16.66
CA ASN A 317 -27.19 -8.52 15.74
C ASN A 317 -27.94 -9.48 14.82
N ASP A 318 -29.08 -9.05 14.29
CA ASP A 318 -29.97 -9.93 13.51
C ASP A 318 -29.31 -10.44 12.24
N CYS A 319 -28.67 -9.55 11.47
CA CYS A 319 -28.07 -9.91 10.19
C CYS A 319 -26.84 -9.09 9.83
N GLY A 320 -26.02 -9.65 8.94
CA GLY A 320 -24.92 -8.96 8.26
C GLY A 320 -25.00 -9.16 6.76
N ILE A 321 -24.32 -8.32 5.99
CA ILE A 321 -24.43 -8.28 4.53
C ILE A 321 -23.06 -8.19 3.87
N ILE A 322 -22.84 -9.00 2.83
CA ILE A 322 -21.72 -8.87 1.90
C ILE A 322 -22.29 -8.59 0.50
N PHE A 323 -21.90 -7.48 -0.10
CA PHE A 323 -22.16 -7.20 -1.51
C PHE A 323 -20.93 -7.54 -2.36
N THR A 324 -21.13 -8.39 -3.38
CA THR A 324 -20.12 -8.68 -4.39
C THR A 324 -20.65 -8.37 -5.78
N ARG A 325 -19.74 -8.02 -6.69
CA ARG A 325 -20.11 -7.84 -8.10
C ARG A 325 -20.42 -9.18 -8.75
N LYS A 326 -21.47 -9.23 -9.57
CA LYS A 326 -21.79 -10.37 -10.42
C LYS A 326 -20.79 -10.42 -11.57
N TYR A 327 -20.00 -11.50 -11.62
CA TYR A 327 -19.07 -11.78 -12.71
C TYR A 327 -19.66 -12.86 -13.61
N VAL A 328 -19.37 -12.77 -14.92
CA VAL A 328 -19.68 -13.86 -15.86
C VAL A 328 -18.77 -15.03 -15.48
N SER A 329 -19.32 -16.03 -14.82
CA SER A 329 -18.59 -17.22 -14.37
C SER A 329 -18.46 -18.20 -15.54
N GLU A 330 -17.24 -18.49 -15.98
CA GLU A 330 -16.93 -19.85 -16.43
C GLU A 330 -16.85 -20.71 -15.16
N GLU A 331 -17.56 -21.84 -15.11
CA GLU A 331 -17.54 -22.79 -13.98
C GLU A 331 -16.11 -23.28 -13.68
N ASN A 332 -15.36 -22.47 -12.95
CA ASN A 332 -13.96 -22.74 -12.67
C ASN A 332 -13.84 -23.27 -11.24
N LYS A 333 -13.36 -24.52 -11.13
CA LYS A 333 -12.92 -25.09 -9.86
C LYS A 333 -11.90 -24.16 -9.21
N ILE A 334 -12.02 -23.94 -7.91
CA ILE A 334 -11.05 -23.15 -7.15
C ILE A 334 -9.68 -23.85 -7.26
N ALA A 335 -8.72 -23.17 -7.88
CA ALA A 335 -7.35 -23.64 -7.95
C ALA A 335 -6.75 -23.69 -6.54
N ILE A 336 -6.01 -24.78 -6.25
CA ILE A 336 -5.32 -24.95 -4.97
C ILE A 336 -4.23 -23.87 -4.78
N LYS A 337 -4.08 -23.37 -3.55
CA LYS A 337 -3.11 -22.31 -3.19
C LYS A 337 -1.70 -22.64 -3.67
N ASP A 338 -1.24 -23.87 -3.42
CA ASP A 338 0.11 -24.32 -3.77
C ASP A 338 0.41 -24.26 -5.26
N ALA A 339 -0.59 -24.48 -6.12
CA ALA A 339 -0.43 -24.36 -7.56
C ALA A 339 -0.24 -22.89 -7.98
N ILE A 340 -1.04 -21.99 -7.39
CA ILE A 340 -0.93 -20.55 -7.59
C ILE A 340 0.43 -20.05 -7.10
N GLU A 341 0.85 -20.48 -5.91
CA GLU A 341 2.15 -20.12 -5.33
C GLU A 341 3.30 -20.58 -6.21
N LYS A 342 3.32 -21.86 -6.63
CA LYS A 342 4.35 -22.39 -7.53
C LYS A 342 4.41 -21.63 -8.85
N GLN A 343 3.26 -21.34 -9.46
CA GLN A 343 3.20 -20.59 -10.70
C GLN A 343 3.73 -19.16 -10.53
N LEU A 344 3.27 -18.45 -9.50
CA LEU A 344 3.73 -17.08 -9.23
C LEU A 344 5.22 -17.06 -8.89
N LYS A 345 5.70 -18.01 -8.09
CA LYS A 345 7.10 -18.14 -7.71
C LYS A 345 7.99 -18.37 -8.94
N PHE A 346 7.61 -19.29 -9.82
CA PHE A 346 8.34 -19.56 -11.07
C PHE A 346 8.48 -18.29 -11.92
N GLU A 347 7.40 -17.54 -12.08
CA GLU A 347 7.39 -16.31 -12.89
C GLU A 347 8.17 -15.16 -12.21
N LEU A 348 8.15 -15.09 -10.88
CA LEU A 348 8.93 -14.13 -10.09
C LEU A 348 10.43 -14.45 -10.10
N GLU A 349 10.84 -15.71 -9.92
CA GLU A 349 12.25 -16.13 -10.00
C GLU A 349 12.80 -15.96 -11.42
N ARG A 350 11.96 -16.18 -12.44
CA ARG A 350 12.30 -15.84 -13.82
C ARG A 350 12.52 -14.33 -13.98
N SER A 351 11.63 -13.52 -13.42
CA SER A 351 11.72 -12.07 -13.48
C SER A 351 12.94 -11.55 -12.70
N GLU A 352 13.18 -12.04 -11.49
CA GLU A 352 14.35 -11.74 -10.66
C GLU A 352 15.67 -12.02 -11.42
N ARG A 353 15.79 -13.20 -12.04
CA ARG A 353 16.96 -13.53 -12.89
C ARG A 353 17.09 -12.58 -14.07
N ILE A 354 16.00 -12.22 -14.73
CA ILE A 354 16.04 -11.26 -15.84
C ILE A 354 16.53 -9.89 -15.33
N ILE A 355 16.02 -9.40 -14.20
CA ILE A 355 16.42 -8.11 -13.64
C ILE A 355 17.88 -8.16 -13.16
N ASN A 356 18.33 -9.22 -12.51
CA ASN A 356 19.73 -9.40 -12.10
C ASN A 356 20.68 -9.52 -13.28
N ASN A 357 20.28 -10.22 -14.34
CA ASN A 357 21.03 -10.26 -15.59
C ASN A 357 21.09 -8.87 -16.22
N LEU A 358 20.00 -8.10 -16.17
CA LEU A 358 20.00 -6.71 -16.61
C LEU A 358 20.94 -5.87 -15.75
N ILE A 359 20.91 -5.95 -14.42
CA ILE A 359 21.83 -5.20 -13.53
C ILE A 359 23.29 -5.60 -13.74
N THR A 360 23.57 -6.87 -14.04
CA THR A 360 24.93 -7.35 -14.32
C THR A 360 25.40 -6.88 -15.68
N PHE A 361 24.56 -7.02 -16.70
CA PHE A 361 24.81 -6.55 -18.07
C PHE A 361 25.01 -5.04 -18.12
N PHE A 362 23.99 -4.30 -17.68
CA PHE A 362 24.12 -3.39 -16.56
C PHE A 362 25.51 -2.81 -16.28
N LYS A 363 26.13 -3.33 -15.23
CA LYS A 363 27.47 -3.00 -14.73
C LYS A 363 28.59 -3.37 -15.72
N SER A 364 28.50 -4.49 -16.45
CA SER A 364 29.56 -4.99 -17.34
C SER A 364 29.84 -4.06 -18.53
N GLU A 365 28.83 -3.31 -18.95
CA GLU A 365 28.94 -2.30 -20.00
C GLU A 365 29.45 -0.93 -19.49
N GLY A 366 29.93 -0.84 -18.23
CA GLY A 366 30.59 0.36 -17.68
C GLY A 366 29.73 1.30 -16.83
N PHE A 367 28.59 0.82 -16.32
CA PHE A 367 27.61 1.62 -15.60
C PHE A 367 27.98 1.66 -14.13
N ASN A 368 27.86 2.84 -13.53
CA ASN A 368 27.85 2.90 -12.08
C ASN A 368 26.62 2.13 -11.54
N GLU A 369 26.70 1.76 -10.27
CA GLU A 369 25.71 0.89 -9.65
C GLU A 369 24.30 1.50 -9.63
N GLU A 370 24.18 2.80 -9.35
CA GLU A 370 22.88 3.49 -9.31
C GLU A 370 22.18 3.52 -10.67
N ASP A 371 22.92 3.81 -11.74
CA ASP A 371 22.37 3.85 -13.10
C ASP A 371 21.96 2.45 -13.58
N ALA A 372 22.80 1.44 -13.31
CA ALA A 372 22.47 0.04 -13.60
C ALA A 372 21.18 -0.41 -12.90
N ILE A 373 21.02 -0.05 -11.63
CA ILE A 373 19.81 -0.32 -10.85
C ILE A 373 18.62 0.46 -11.43
N GLY A 374 18.78 1.76 -11.71
CA GLY A 374 17.71 2.63 -12.22
C GLY A 374 17.14 2.12 -13.54
N LEU A 375 18.00 1.71 -14.46
CA LEU A 375 17.61 1.12 -15.74
C LEU A 375 16.92 -0.23 -15.56
N ALA A 376 17.44 -1.10 -14.69
CA ALA A 376 16.81 -2.38 -14.39
C ALA A 376 15.40 -2.18 -13.77
N LYS A 377 15.20 -1.16 -12.93
CA LYS A 377 13.88 -0.81 -12.36
C LYS A 377 12.85 -0.43 -13.41
N GLN A 378 13.24 0.27 -14.48
CA GLN A 378 12.33 0.63 -15.57
C GLN A 378 11.77 -0.60 -16.30
N ASN A 379 12.48 -1.73 -16.22
CA ASN A 379 12.10 -3.00 -16.83
C ASN A 379 11.15 -3.84 -15.96
N LEU A 380 10.94 -3.45 -14.69
CA LEU A 380 10.03 -4.16 -13.78
C LEU A 380 8.58 -4.11 -14.27
N ASN A 381 8.15 -3.05 -14.97
CA ASN A 381 6.75 -2.86 -15.39
C ASN A 381 6.32 -3.58 -16.68
N LEU A 382 7.16 -4.44 -17.23
CA LEU A 382 6.83 -5.13 -18.47
C LEU A 382 6.01 -6.37 -18.18
N LYS A 383 4.83 -6.45 -18.80
CA LYS A 383 4.04 -7.69 -18.82
C LYS A 383 4.85 -8.78 -19.52
N ILE A 384 5.49 -9.65 -18.74
CA ILE A 384 6.06 -10.89 -19.25
C ILE A 384 4.97 -11.96 -19.10
N ALA A 385 4.60 -12.61 -20.21
CA ALA A 385 3.67 -13.75 -20.22
C ALA A 385 2.27 -13.50 -19.61
N ASN A 386 1.60 -12.38 -19.95
CA ASN A 386 0.25 -12.02 -19.48
C ASN A 386 0.09 -11.82 -17.96
N ILE A 387 1.16 -11.86 -17.17
CA ILE A 387 1.12 -11.52 -15.76
C ILE A 387 1.82 -10.17 -15.58
N SER A 388 1.08 -9.20 -15.03
CA SER A 388 1.66 -7.92 -14.59
C SER A 388 2.42 -8.16 -13.28
N LEU A 389 3.60 -8.75 -13.35
CA LEU A 389 4.55 -8.82 -12.23
C LEU A 389 5.50 -7.64 -12.41
N GLY A 390 5.40 -6.63 -11.55
CA GLY A 390 6.29 -5.47 -11.73
C GLY A 390 6.26 -4.43 -10.63
N GLN A 391 5.09 -3.96 -10.23
CA GLN A 391 4.99 -3.00 -9.13
C GLN A 391 4.51 -3.69 -7.87
N GLY A 392 5.45 -3.98 -6.99
CA GLY A 392 5.18 -4.46 -5.65
C GLY A 392 6.19 -5.50 -5.20
N VAL A 393 6.23 -6.67 -5.85
CA VAL A 393 6.83 -7.88 -5.25
C VAL A 393 8.34 -8.02 -5.49
N ILE A 394 8.89 -7.48 -6.59
CA ILE A 394 10.35 -7.49 -6.82
C ILE A 394 10.89 -6.12 -6.43
N GLU A 395 11.93 -6.14 -5.60
CA GLU A 395 12.64 -4.97 -5.11
C GLU A 395 14.12 -5.08 -5.45
N ILE A 396 14.87 -3.99 -5.34
CA ILE A 396 16.31 -4.03 -5.52
C ILE A 396 16.95 -3.60 -4.21
N GLU A 397 17.66 -4.52 -3.60
CA GLU A 397 18.38 -4.37 -2.33
C GLU A 397 19.87 -4.57 -2.61
N ASN A 398 20.71 -3.66 -2.14
CA ASN A 398 22.17 -3.73 -2.31
C ASN A 398 22.62 -4.05 -3.76
N GLY A 399 21.93 -3.45 -4.73
CA GLY A 399 22.23 -3.61 -6.14
C GLY A 399 21.88 -4.97 -6.75
N VAL A 400 21.02 -5.76 -6.10
CA VAL A 400 20.51 -7.04 -6.60
C VAL A 400 19.00 -7.04 -6.50
N ALA A 401 18.33 -7.50 -7.54
CA ALA A 401 16.90 -7.76 -7.53
C ALA A 401 16.59 -8.95 -6.62
N VAL A 402 15.65 -8.75 -5.71
CA VAL A 402 15.21 -9.74 -4.74
C VAL A 402 13.68 -9.78 -4.72
N ILE A 403 13.13 -10.94 -4.40
CA ILE A 403 11.70 -11.10 -4.17
C ILE A 403 11.39 -10.63 -2.75
N ASN A 404 10.61 -9.56 -2.63
CA ASN A 404 10.00 -9.19 -1.36
C ASN A 404 8.99 -10.28 -0.96
N LYS A 405 9.41 -11.13 -0.01
CA LYS A 405 8.65 -12.28 0.45
C LYS A 405 7.29 -11.89 1.04
N ARG A 406 7.18 -10.71 1.69
CA ARG A 406 5.96 -10.24 2.36
C ARG A 406 4.88 -9.92 1.32
N LYS A 407 5.26 -9.15 0.30
CA LYS A 407 4.40 -8.83 -0.85
C LYS A 407 4.09 -10.06 -1.71
N PHE A 408 5.03 -11.00 -1.80
CA PHE A 408 4.79 -12.29 -2.47
C PHE A 408 3.66 -13.07 -1.81
N VAL A 409 3.75 -13.31 -0.49
CA VAL A 409 2.71 -14.02 0.28
C VAL A 409 1.35 -13.32 0.12
N LYS A 410 1.32 -11.99 0.27
CA LYS A 410 0.09 -11.20 0.05
C LYS A 410 -0.48 -11.38 -1.37
N LYS A 411 0.38 -11.44 -2.38
CA LYS A 411 -0.03 -11.64 -3.79
C LYS A 411 -0.57 -13.05 -4.04
N VAL A 412 0.00 -14.08 -3.41
CA VAL A 412 -0.51 -15.46 -3.46
C VAL A 412 -1.93 -15.50 -2.90
N TYR A 413 -2.14 -14.98 -1.69
CA TYR A 413 -3.46 -14.95 -1.06
C TYR A 413 -4.47 -14.10 -1.83
N SER A 414 -4.08 -12.94 -2.36
CA SER A 414 -4.97 -12.13 -3.22
C SER A 414 -5.43 -12.89 -4.47
N ASN A 415 -4.53 -13.64 -5.13
CA ASN A 415 -4.91 -14.47 -6.29
C ASN A 415 -5.72 -15.70 -5.91
N TYR A 416 -5.51 -16.25 -4.70
CA TYR A 416 -6.26 -17.38 -4.21
C TYR A 416 -7.68 -16.96 -3.79
N ASP A 417 -7.80 -15.91 -2.98
CA ASP A 417 -9.05 -15.42 -2.39
C ASP A 417 -9.99 -14.81 -3.44
N LYS A 418 -9.48 -14.15 -4.49
CA LYS A 418 -10.33 -13.57 -5.57
C LYS A 418 -11.24 -14.60 -6.25
N GLN A 419 -10.85 -15.88 -6.26
CA GLN A 419 -11.63 -16.96 -6.87
C GLN A 419 -12.99 -17.15 -6.18
N TYR A 420 -13.07 -16.85 -4.89
CA TYR A 420 -14.29 -16.99 -4.10
C TYR A 420 -15.34 -15.91 -4.44
N VAL A 421 -14.94 -14.77 -4.98
CA VAL A 421 -15.88 -13.76 -5.49
C VAL A 421 -16.62 -14.24 -6.72
N TYR A 422 -15.96 -15.08 -7.53
CA TYR A 422 -16.58 -15.71 -8.71
C TYR A 422 -17.46 -16.90 -8.33
N ASN A 423 -17.31 -17.44 -7.11
CA ASN A 423 -18.07 -18.59 -6.62
C ASN A 423 -18.66 -18.32 -5.21
N PRO A 424 -19.79 -17.61 -5.13
CA PRO A 424 -20.42 -17.21 -3.86
C PRO A 424 -20.80 -18.38 -2.94
N LEU A 425 -21.12 -19.55 -3.51
CA LEU A 425 -21.43 -20.75 -2.72
C LEU A 425 -20.18 -21.27 -2.02
N GLU A 426 -19.05 -21.32 -2.71
CA GLU A 426 -17.76 -21.68 -2.08
C GLU A 426 -17.30 -20.60 -1.09
N LEU A 427 -17.62 -19.32 -1.33
CA LEU A 427 -17.40 -18.27 -0.34
C LEU A 427 -18.22 -18.52 0.92
N ALA A 428 -19.51 -18.81 0.79
CA ALA A 428 -20.37 -19.12 1.94
C ALA A 428 -19.83 -20.30 2.75
N LYS A 429 -19.48 -21.41 2.10
CA LYS A 429 -18.86 -22.59 2.76
C LYS A 429 -17.57 -22.26 3.49
N TYR A 430 -16.74 -21.39 2.92
CA TYR A 430 -15.52 -20.96 3.60
C TYR A 430 -15.83 -20.11 4.84
N LEU A 431 -16.84 -19.24 4.76
CA LEU A 431 -17.17 -18.35 5.87
C LEU A 431 -17.85 -19.09 7.03
N GLU A 432 -18.44 -20.27 6.78
CA GLU A 432 -18.93 -21.17 7.83
C GLU A 432 -17.78 -21.55 8.78
N GLY A 433 -17.98 -21.30 10.08
CA GLY A 433 -16.96 -21.53 11.11
C GLY A 433 -15.88 -20.45 11.22
N HIS A 434 -15.82 -19.51 10.28
CA HIS A 434 -14.91 -18.37 10.30
C HIS A 434 -15.61 -17.08 10.73
N ILE A 435 -16.79 -16.80 10.16
CA ILE A 435 -17.65 -15.72 10.64
C ILE A 435 -18.63 -16.29 11.67
N LYS A 436 -18.78 -15.52 12.75
CA LYS A 436 -19.66 -15.78 13.90
C LYS A 436 -21.13 -15.57 13.56
N ALA A 437 -21.67 -16.33 12.62
CA ALA A 437 -23.07 -16.27 12.20
C ALA A 437 -23.79 -17.60 12.42
N ASP A 438 -25.06 -17.59 12.84
CA ASP A 438 -25.85 -18.83 12.98
C ASP A 438 -26.14 -19.46 11.62
N LYS A 439 -26.27 -18.62 10.58
CA LYS A 439 -26.56 -19.05 9.20
C LYS A 439 -25.87 -18.14 8.19
N ILE A 440 -25.46 -18.71 7.06
CA ILE A 440 -24.94 -17.96 5.91
C ILE A 440 -25.79 -18.30 4.69
N THR A 441 -26.29 -17.28 3.98
CA THR A 441 -27.20 -17.44 2.84
C THR A 441 -26.70 -16.68 1.63
N VAL A 442 -26.58 -17.36 0.50
CA VAL A 442 -26.31 -16.74 -0.81
C VAL A 442 -27.63 -16.34 -1.47
N VAL A 443 -27.75 -15.08 -1.87
CA VAL A 443 -28.95 -14.53 -2.47
C VAL A 443 -28.68 -14.13 -3.92
N GLY A 444 -29.36 -14.80 -4.86
CA GLY A 444 -29.17 -14.59 -6.30
C GLY A 444 -30.02 -13.47 -6.94
N ASN A 445 -31.11 -13.03 -6.29
CA ASN A 445 -32.16 -12.24 -6.94
C ASN A 445 -32.46 -10.89 -6.24
N MET A 446 -31.44 -10.11 -5.89
CA MET A 446 -31.62 -8.74 -5.32
C MET A 446 -31.20 -7.63 -6.30
N GLU A 447 -31.07 -7.93 -7.59
CA GLU A 447 -30.60 -6.95 -8.58
C GLU A 447 -31.61 -5.81 -8.71
N GLN A 448 -31.25 -4.64 -8.16
CA GLN A 448 -31.96 -3.39 -8.37
C GLN A 448 -31.02 -2.41 -9.05
N VAL A 449 -31.38 -2.01 -10.26
CA VAL A 449 -30.64 -1.04 -11.06
C VAL A 449 -31.47 0.23 -11.11
N ASP A 450 -30.91 1.32 -10.61
CA ASP A 450 -31.51 2.65 -10.66
C ASP A 450 -30.61 3.56 -11.49
N GLU A 451 -31.04 3.87 -12.72
CA GLU A 451 -30.28 4.73 -13.63
C GLU A 451 -30.11 6.15 -13.08
N THR A 452 -31.04 6.64 -12.25
CA THR A 452 -30.90 7.95 -11.60
C THR A 452 -29.74 7.92 -10.60
N ILE A 453 -29.62 6.87 -9.79
CA ILE A 453 -28.48 6.73 -8.85
C ILE A 453 -27.15 6.68 -9.63
N LYS A 454 -27.10 5.99 -10.76
CA LYS A 454 -25.89 5.94 -11.60
C LYS A 454 -25.52 7.30 -12.15
N GLU A 455 -26.49 8.08 -12.63
CA GLU A 455 -26.27 9.44 -13.14
C GLU A 455 -25.79 10.36 -12.02
N GLU A 456 -26.43 10.33 -10.85
CA GLU A 456 -26.01 11.11 -9.67
C GLU A 456 -24.57 10.80 -9.26
N LEU A 457 -24.20 9.53 -9.24
CA LEU A 457 -22.85 9.12 -8.90
C LEU A 457 -21.81 9.53 -9.94
N LYS A 458 -22.20 9.60 -11.21
CA LYS A 458 -21.35 10.10 -12.28
C LYS A 458 -21.13 11.61 -12.13
N GLU A 459 -22.18 12.37 -11.82
CA GLU A 459 -22.10 13.82 -11.56
C GLU A 459 -21.22 14.12 -10.33
N ILE A 460 -21.43 13.40 -9.23
CA ILE A 460 -20.57 13.48 -8.02
C ILE A 460 -19.12 13.16 -8.38
N GLY A 461 -18.90 12.13 -9.21
CA GLY A 461 -17.57 11.76 -9.68
C GLY A 461 -16.88 12.87 -10.49
N ILE A 462 -17.62 13.58 -11.34
CA ILE A 462 -17.11 14.72 -12.13
C ILE A 462 -16.76 15.88 -11.20
N LYS A 463 -17.69 16.28 -10.32
CA LYS A 463 -17.48 17.36 -9.34
C LYS A 463 -16.28 17.08 -8.43
N ASN A 464 -16.12 15.85 -7.95
CA ASN A 464 -14.97 15.46 -7.13
C ASN A 464 -13.66 15.48 -7.93
N ALA A 465 -13.69 15.19 -9.23
CA ALA A 465 -12.53 15.34 -10.09
C ALA A 465 -12.15 16.82 -10.26
N GLU A 466 -13.12 17.70 -10.46
CA GLU A 466 -12.94 19.17 -10.53
C GLU A 466 -12.35 19.72 -9.23
N LEU A 467 -12.91 19.36 -8.06
CA LEU A 467 -12.38 19.75 -6.75
C LEU A 467 -10.92 19.29 -6.55
N LYS A 468 -10.57 18.09 -7.03
CA LYS A 468 -9.19 17.60 -7.01
C LYS A 468 -8.27 18.38 -7.94
N GLU A 469 -8.78 18.85 -9.07
CA GLU A 469 -8.02 19.75 -9.96
C GLU A 469 -7.82 21.12 -9.31
N ASP A 470 -8.85 21.68 -8.67
CA ASP A 470 -8.76 22.93 -7.92
C ASP A 470 -7.79 22.83 -6.74
N ALA A 471 -7.85 21.73 -5.98
CA ALA A 471 -6.91 21.48 -4.88
C ALA A 471 -5.46 21.37 -5.38
N LYS A 472 -5.24 20.71 -6.52
CA LYS A 472 -3.93 20.66 -7.18
C LYS A 472 -3.48 22.03 -7.68
N ALA A 473 -4.40 22.85 -8.21
CA ALA A 473 -4.11 24.20 -8.64
C ALA A 473 -3.73 25.09 -7.45
N ARG A 474 -4.48 25.02 -6.34
CA ARG A 474 -4.15 25.71 -5.09
C ARG A 474 -2.80 25.27 -4.54
N ALA A 475 -2.54 23.96 -4.46
CA ALA A 475 -1.25 23.43 -4.01
C ALA A 475 -0.11 23.95 -4.88
N ARG A 476 -0.33 24.05 -6.19
CA ARG A 476 0.63 24.64 -7.12
C ARG A 476 0.84 26.14 -6.87
N SER A 477 -0.22 26.92 -6.65
CA SER A 477 -0.11 28.34 -6.31
C SER A 477 0.66 28.56 -5.01
N LEU A 478 0.35 27.82 -3.95
CA LEU A 478 1.04 27.93 -2.66
C LEU A 478 2.54 27.64 -2.78
N ILE A 479 2.90 26.60 -3.55
CA ILE A 479 4.30 26.30 -3.84
C ILE A 479 5.01 27.47 -4.56
N LEU A 480 4.31 28.18 -5.44
CA LEU A 480 4.86 29.32 -6.17
C LEU A 480 4.94 30.58 -5.29
N GLU A 481 4.00 30.75 -4.35
CA GLU A 481 4.00 31.83 -3.36
C GLU A 481 5.13 31.67 -2.34
N HIS A 482 5.37 30.43 -1.89
CA HIS A 482 6.43 30.05 -0.96
C HIS A 482 7.71 29.59 -1.69
N SER A 483 7.95 30.02 -2.92
CA SER A 483 9.10 29.55 -3.71
C SER A 483 10.46 30.07 -3.23
N ASP A 484 10.53 30.52 -1.98
CA ASP A 484 11.68 31.13 -1.34
C ASP A 484 12.49 30.09 -0.53
N ILE A 485 13.33 30.59 0.37
CA ILE A 485 14.22 29.77 1.20
C ILE A 485 13.44 28.87 2.17
N TYR A 486 12.21 29.23 2.56
CA TYR A 486 11.45 28.43 3.52
C TYR A 486 10.98 27.10 2.93
N LEU A 487 10.52 27.08 1.68
CA LEU A 487 10.20 25.83 1.00
C LEU A 487 11.46 25.01 0.70
N GLU A 488 12.59 25.65 0.39
CA GLU A 488 13.88 24.97 0.21
C GLU A 488 14.32 24.27 1.51
N GLU A 489 14.27 24.97 2.64
CA GLU A 489 14.60 24.44 3.96
C GLU A 489 13.63 23.33 4.39
N TYR A 490 12.33 23.53 4.18
CA TYR A 490 11.31 22.52 4.48
C TYR A 490 11.45 21.24 3.67
N LEU A 491 11.88 21.34 2.40
CA LEU A 491 12.15 20.16 1.56
C LEU A 491 13.36 19.36 2.06
N ASN A 492 14.29 20.00 2.77
CA ASN A 492 15.47 19.38 3.35
C ASN A 492 15.21 18.82 4.76
N ASP A 493 14.47 19.57 5.59
CA ASP A 493 14.08 19.17 6.94
C ASP A 493 12.66 19.64 7.28
N LYS A 494 11.74 18.69 7.36
CA LYS A 494 10.33 18.95 7.65
C LYS A 494 10.09 19.43 9.08
N SER A 495 11.01 19.19 10.00
CA SER A 495 10.87 19.60 11.40
C SER A 495 10.94 21.13 11.56
N LEU A 496 11.53 21.84 10.59
CA LEU A 496 11.62 23.30 10.57
C LEU A 496 10.26 23.99 10.38
N LYS A 497 9.22 23.25 10.00
CA LYS A 497 7.84 23.77 9.86
C LYS A 497 7.33 24.44 11.13
N GLU A 498 7.69 23.94 12.31
CA GLU A 498 7.27 24.51 13.60
C GLU A 498 7.88 25.90 13.88
N MET A 499 8.92 26.29 13.12
CA MET A 499 9.59 27.58 13.22
C MET A 499 9.03 28.63 12.26
N PHE A 500 8.08 28.26 11.39
CA PHE A 500 7.48 29.16 10.41
C PHE A 500 6.35 30.01 11.04
N ASN A 501 5.96 31.08 10.35
CA ASN A 501 4.82 31.87 10.80
C ASN A 501 3.51 31.04 10.70
N PRO A 502 2.47 31.35 11.49
CA PRO A 502 1.21 30.57 11.50
C PRO A 502 0.49 30.46 10.14
N LEU A 503 0.53 31.50 9.31
CA LEU A 503 -0.09 31.48 7.97
C LEU A 503 0.67 30.53 7.02
N ALA A 504 2.00 30.53 7.07
CA ALA A 504 2.82 29.58 6.33
C ALA A 504 2.59 28.14 6.83
N ILE A 505 2.42 27.92 8.13
CA ILE A 505 2.11 26.60 8.69
C ILE A 505 0.82 26.03 8.07
N GLU A 506 -0.24 26.83 7.97
CA GLU A 506 -1.51 26.41 7.35
C GLU A 506 -1.33 26.03 5.86
N ASP A 507 -0.53 26.80 5.12
CA ASP A 507 -0.23 26.51 3.72
C ASP A 507 0.58 25.22 3.56
N PHE A 508 1.59 25.00 4.42
CA PHE A 508 2.37 23.77 4.44
C PHE A 508 1.55 22.55 4.93
N ASP A 509 0.63 22.73 5.88
CA ASP A 509 -0.35 21.71 6.27
C ASP A 509 -1.23 21.29 5.08
N PHE A 510 -1.69 22.26 4.30
CA PHE A 510 -2.46 21.98 3.09
C PHE A 510 -1.61 21.21 2.06
N LEU A 511 -0.37 21.63 1.82
CA LEU A 511 0.55 20.94 0.90
C LEU A 511 0.91 19.52 1.37
N GLU A 512 1.02 19.29 2.68
CA GLU A 512 1.23 17.95 3.25
C GLU A 512 0.02 17.03 3.09
N LYS A 513 -1.19 17.58 3.05
CA LYS A 513 -2.38 16.81 2.67
C LYS A 513 -2.36 16.53 1.17
N GLU A 514 -2.05 17.54 0.35
CA GLU A 514 -1.98 17.47 -1.12
C GLU A 514 -0.57 17.17 -1.66
N LYS A 515 0.04 16.06 -1.20
CA LYS A 515 1.46 15.70 -1.42
C LYS A 515 1.91 15.60 -2.88
N THR A 516 0.98 15.54 -3.84
CA THR A 516 1.29 15.29 -5.26
C THR A 516 2.21 16.36 -5.84
N GLN A 517 1.94 17.64 -5.57
CA GLN A 517 2.74 18.75 -6.13
C GLN A 517 4.11 18.86 -5.43
N LEU A 518 4.16 18.75 -4.10
CA LEU A 518 5.43 18.72 -3.35
C LEU A 518 6.36 17.60 -3.84
N ARG A 519 5.83 16.43 -4.19
CA ARG A 519 6.62 15.31 -4.73
C ARG A 519 7.32 15.67 -6.05
N ILE A 520 6.74 16.55 -6.88
CA ILE A 520 7.36 16.97 -8.14
C ILE A 520 8.62 17.77 -7.83
N ILE A 521 8.53 18.79 -6.96
CA ILE A 521 9.70 19.62 -6.62
C ILE A 521 10.74 18.80 -5.85
N ASN A 522 10.32 17.98 -4.89
CA ASN A 522 11.23 17.09 -4.18
C ASN A 522 11.97 16.13 -5.13
N LYS A 523 11.30 15.64 -6.19
CA LYS A 523 11.95 14.85 -7.25
C LYS A 523 13.01 15.68 -7.99
N LEU A 524 12.72 16.94 -8.33
CA LEU A 524 13.67 17.80 -9.05
C LEU A 524 14.91 18.09 -8.21
N VAL A 525 14.71 18.53 -6.97
CA VAL A 525 15.77 19.00 -6.08
C VAL A 525 16.55 17.82 -5.52
N ASN A 526 15.89 16.96 -4.74
CA ASN A 526 16.56 15.93 -3.95
C ASN A 526 16.90 14.68 -4.76
N LYS A 527 16.07 14.30 -5.74
CA LYS A 527 16.31 13.07 -6.52
C LYS A 527 17.11 13.31 -7.80
N LEU A 528 16.87 14.40 -8.51
CA LEU A 528 17.54 14.70 -9.78
C LEU A 528 18.69 15.71 -9.64
N ASN A 529 18.91 16.22 -8.43
CA ASN A 529 19.96 17.19 -8.11
C ASN A 529 19.92 18.40 -9.06
N ILE A 530 18.71 18.94 -9.26
CA ILE A 530 18.48 20.20 -9.97
C ILE A 530 18.50 21.32 -8.94
N ASP A 531 19.29 22.36 -9.20
CA ASP A 531 19.33 23.57 -8.38
C ASP A 531 17.92 24.09 -8.08
N TYR A 532 17.66 24.43 -6.82
CA TYR A 532 16.33 24.79 -6.35
C TYR A 532 15.69 25.92 -7.16
N LYS A 533 16.45 26.98 -7.49
CA LYS A 533 15.94 28.11 -8.28
C LYS A 533 15.57 27.67 -9.71
N VAL A 534 16.34 26.75 -10.29
CA VAL A 534 16.01 26.16 -11.59
C VAL A 534 14.78 25.25 -11.50
N ALA A 535 14.65 24.46 -10.43
CA ALA A 535 13.50 23.59 -10.19
C ALA A 535 12.20 24.41 -10.07
N ILE A 536 12.22 25.50 -9.28
CA ILE A 536 11.11 26.44 -9.16
C ILE A 536 10.77 27.06 -10.51
N ARG A 537 11.76 27.58 -11.25
CA ARG A 537 11.49 28.18 -12.56
C ARG A 537 10.84 27.19 -13.54
N LEU A 538 11.33 25.96 -13.62
CA LEU A 538 10.71 24.92 -14.44
C LEU A 538 9.30 24.61 -13.97
N TYR A 539 9.10 24.57 -12.66
CA TYR A 539 7.81 24.35 -12.08
C TYR A 539 6.84 25.51 -12.40
N THR A 540 7.29 26.76 -12.44
CA THR A 540 6.51 27.94 -12.87
C THR A 540 6.16 27.89 -14.35
N ASP A 541 7.16 27.66 -15.20
CA ASP A 541 7.04 27.77 -16.66
C ASP A 541 6.18 26.66 -17.29
N TYR A 542 5.99 25.54 -16.59
CA TYR A 542 5.29 24.37 -17.11
C TYR A 542 4.25 23.82 -16.12
N GLU A 543 2.98 23.78 -16.52
CA GLU A 543 1.90 23.18 -15.72
C GLU A 543 1.94 21.66 -15.72
N LYS A 544 2.26 21.05 -16.86
CA LYS A 544 2.25 19.59 -17.01
C LYS A 544 3.59 19.01 -16.57
N THR A 545 3.55 18.03 -15.67
CA THR A 545 4.74 17.28 -15.22
C THR A 545 5.53 16.68 -16.40
N SER A 546 4.84 16.26 -17.46
CA SER A 546 5.50 15.73 -18.67
C SER A 546 6.35 16.76 -19.40
N ASP A 547 6.00 18.05 -19.32
CA ASP A 547 6.74 19.12 -19.98
C ASP A 547 7.90 19.58 -19.10
N ILE A 548 7.72 19.62 -17.77
CA ILE A 548 8.82 19.75 -16.81
C ILE A 548 9.87 18.66 -17.06
N ASP A 549 9.46 17.38 -17.12
CA ASP A 549 10.37 16.26 -17.34
C ASP A 549 11.18 16.39 -18.64
N LYS A 550 10.57 16.94 -19.72
CA LYS A 550 11.27 17.19 -20.99
C LYS A 550 12.36 18.25 -20.85
N GLU A 551 12.09 19.36 -20.15
CA GLU A 551 13.11 20.41 -19.98
C GLU A 551 14.23 19.99 -19.03
N VAL A 552 13.88 19.28 -17.95
CA VAL A 552 14.86 18.69 -17.03
C VAL A 552 15.83 17.80 -17.79
N GLU A 553 15.32 16.99 -18.71
CA GLU A 553 16.15 16.15 -19.56
C GLU A 553 17.12 16.96 -20.43
N LYS A 554 16.70 18.10 -20.99
CA LYS A 554 17.62 19.01 -21.72
C LYS A 554 18.72 19.55 -20.81
N ILE A 555 18.38 19.91 -19.56
CA ILE A 555 19.34 20.43 -18.58
C ILE A 555 20.36 19.36 -18.21
N ILE A 556 19.88 18.14 -17.93
CA ILE A 556 20.75 16.99 -17.63
C ILE A 556 21.69 16.71 -18.80
N TYR A 557 21.19 16.69 -20.04
CA TYR A 557 22.04 16.41 -21.21
C TYR A 557 23.08 17.49 -21.47
N LYS A 558 22.75 18.77 -21.27
CA LYS A 558 23.73 19.86 -21.34
C LYS A 558 24.76 19.78 -20.22
N ARG A 559 24.34 19.49 -18.98
CA ARG A 559 25.24 19.27 -17.84
C ARG A 559 26.22 18.16 -18.16
N ASN A 560 25.72 17.04 -18.68
CA ASN A 560 26.53 15.89 -19.06
C ASN A 560 27.45 16.23 -20.25
N ASN A 561 27.01 17.02 -21.24
CA ASN A 561 27.86 17.47 -22.35
C ASN A 561 29.02 18.37 -21.89
N LYS A 562 28.83 19.16 -20.83
CA LYS A 562 29.90 19.97 -20.24
C LYS A 562 30.90 19.11 -19.46
N ALA A 563 30.40 18.11 -18.74
CA ALA A 563 31.22 17.21 -17.94
C ALA A 563 32.01 16.21 -18.81
N ILE A 564 31.35 15.60 -19.79
CA ILE A 564 31.87 14.48 -20.58
C ILE A 564 32.24 14.96 -21.97
N LYS A 565 33.55 14.98 -22.27
CA LYS A 565 34.07 15.49 -23.55
C LYS A 565 33.66 14.60 -24.74
N LEU A 566 33.71 15.17 -25.95
CA LEU A 566 33.33 14.47 -27.18
C LEU A 566 34.20 13.22 -27.42
N GLY A 567 33.54 12.07 -27.56
CA GLY A 567 34.12 10.74 -27.78
C GLY A 567 34.96 10.22 -26.63
N LYS A 568 34.67 10.66 -25.40
CA LYS A 568 34.97 9.98 -24.15
C LYS A 568 33.85 8.98 -23.85
N ILE A 569 33.80 7.93 -24.66
CA ILE A 569 32.70 6.95 -24.61
C ILE A 569 32.76 6.16 -23.30
N GLU A 570 33.97 5.98 -22.75
CA GLU A 570 34.24 5.33 -21.47
C GLU A 570 33.66 6.08 -20.25
N GLU A 571 33.30 7.34 -20.42
CA GLU A 571 32.68 8.19 -19.38
C GLU A 571 31.15 8.30 -19.54
N LEU A 572 30.57 7.63 -20.55
CA LEU A 572 29.14 7.68 -20.85
C LEU A 572 28.36 6.53 -20.23
N ASP A 573 27.16 6.86 -19.76
CA ASP A 573 26.13 5.88 -19.40
C ASP A 573 25.45 5.31 -20.66
N LEU A 574 26.10 4.37 -21.38
CA LEU A 574 25.67 3.71 -22.64
C LEU A 574 24.31 2.95 -22.63
N LYS A 575 23.43 3.18 -21.63
CA LYS A 575 22.11 2.55 -21.44
C LYS A 575 21.06 3.58 -21.08
N SER A 576 21.45 4.77 -20.62
CA SER A 576 20.64 5.96 -20.85
C SER A 576 20.55 6.25 -22.34
N GLU A 577 19.44 6.87 -22.73
CA GLU A 577 19.28 7.41 -24.08
C GLU A 577 20.43 8.34 -24.48
N TYR A 578 20.90 9.18 -23.54
CA TYR A 578 22.02 10.08 -23.75
C TYR A 578 23.29 9.36 -24.17
N GLY A 579 23.70 8.34 -23.41
CA GLY A 579 24.92 7.59 -23.71
C GLY A 579 24.79 6.74 -24.97
N LEU A 580 23.62 6.13 -25.22
CA LEU A 580 23.37 5.36 -26.45
C LEU A 580 23.45 6.22 -27.71
N ILE A 581 22.82 7.40 -27.69
CA ILE A 581 22.92 8.35 -28.80
C ILE A 581 24.39 8.79 -28.96
N ARG A 582 25.08 9.10 -27.87
CA ARG A 582 26.47 9.58 -27.93
C ARG A 582 27.48 8.53 -28.38
N ARG A 583 27.28 7.25 -28.03
CA ARG A 583 28.12 6.12 -28.44
C ARG A 583 28.31 6.09 -29.95
N GLU A 584 27.18 6.16 -30.67
CA GLU A 584 27.18 6.04 -32.12
C GLU A 584 27.48 7.36 -32.81
N LEU A 585 26.92 8.46 -32.29
CA LEU A 585 26.95 9.76 -32.97
C LEU A 585 28.16 10.62 -32.61
N ASP A 586 28.93 10.32 -31.56
CA ASP A 586 30.18 11.05 -31.27
C ASP A 586 31.19 10.86 -32.42
N SER A 587 31.23 9.66 -33.02
CA SER A 587 32.09 9.35 -34.17
C SER A 587 31.68 10.14 -35.43
N VAL A 588 30.37 10.30 -35.64
CA VAL A 588 29.79 11.09 -36.73
C VAL A 588 30.09 12.58 -36.49
N CYS A 589 29.88 13.05 -35.26
CA CYS A 589 30.15 14.43 -34.84
C CYS A 589 31.63 14.81 -35.01
N LYS A 590 32.57 13.94 -34.60
CA LYS A 590 34.03 14.19 -34.76
C LYS A 590 34.44 14.41 -36.21
N LYS A 591 33.78 13.72 -37.15
CA LYS A 591 34.03 13.85 -38.60
C LYS A 591 33.19 14.96 -39.25
N GLN A 592 32.38 15.70 -38.48
CA GLN A 592 31.33 16.59 -38.99
C GLN A 592 30.47 15.91 -40.06
N GLY A 593 30.18 14.64 -39.80
CA GLY A 593 29.53 13.72 -40.73
C GLY A 593 28.03 13.93 -40.82
N LYS A 594 27.43 13.27 -41.81
CA LYS A 594 25.99 13.24 -42.04
C LYS A 594 25.36 12.10 -41.23
N LEU A 595 24.21 12.36 -40.64
CA LEU A 595 23.36 11.33 -40.04
C LEU A 595 22.63 10.59 -41.17
N SER A 596 23.06 9.35 -41.45
CA SER A 596 22.38 8.49 -42.42
C SER A 596 21.22 7.74 -41.79
N ASP A 597 20.24 7.34 -42.60
CA ASP A 597 19.12 6.52 -42.15
C ASP A 597 19.59 5.22 -41.50
N LYS A 598 20.62 4.58 -42.09
CA LYS A 598 21.27 3.40 -41.51
C LYS A 598 21.75 3.67 -40.09
N LYS A 599 22.47 4.77 -39.89
CA LYS A 599 23.02 5.12 -38.57
C LYS A 599 21.93 5.49 -37.56
N MET A 600 20.88 6.16 -38.02
CA MET A 600 19.70 6.43 -37.21
C MET A 600 19.03 5.14 -36.75
N PHE A 601 18.78 4.19 -37.67
CA PHE A 601 18.13 2.93 -37.31
C PHE A 601 19.01 2.07 -36.40
N GLU A 602 20.34 2.07 -36.58
CA GLU A 602 21.27 1.45 -35.62
C GLU A 602 21.04 1.99 -34.20
N VAL A 603 21.02 3.32 -34.03
CA VAL A 603 20.77 3.94 -32.72
C VAL A 603 19.35 3.67 -32.21
N ILE A 604 18.34 3.69 -33.08
CA ILE A 604 16.96 3.43 -32.67
C ILE A 604 16.80 1.98 -32.20
N ASP A 605 17.40 1.03 -32.90
CA ASP A 605 17.37 -0.38 -32.51
C ASP A 605 18.07 -0.58 -31.16
N ASP A 606 19.20 0.11 -30.93
CA ASP A 606 19.82 0.17 -29.61
C ASP A 606 18.88 0.78 -28.55
N LEU A 607 18.28 1.93 -28.83
CA LEU A 607 17.33 2.57 -27.90
C LEU A 607 16.12 1.68 -27.61
N ILE A 608 15.64 0.87 -28.55
CA ILE A 608 14.57 -0.11 -28.36
C ILE A 608 15.06 -1.26 -27.47
N GLN A 609 16.24 -1.81 -27.77
CA GLN A 609 16.85 -2.90 -27.02
C GLN A 609 16.99 -2.52 -25.53
N TYR A 610 17.37 -1.27 -25.26
CA TYR A 610 17.55 -0.72 -23.91
C TYR A 610 16.31 -0.04 -23.34
N LYS A 611 15.16 -0.15 -24.03
CA LYS A 611 13.85 0.38 -23.63
C LYS A 611 13.83 1.88 -23.36
N GLN A 612 14.75 2.59 -23.98
CA GLN A 612 14.82 4.05 -24.00
C GLN A 612 13.93 4.64 -25.12
N TYR A 613 13.54 3.85 -26.12
CA TYR A 613 12.69 4.31 -27.22
C TYR A 613 11.18 4.08 -26.97
N LYS A 614 10.47 5.12 -26.51
CA LYS A 614 9.03 5.06 -26.19
C LYS A 614 8.10 4.87 -27.40
N LYS A 615 8.64 4.87 -28.64
CA LYS A 615 7.88 4.80 -29.90
C LYS A 615 8.11 3.50 -30.68
N GLN A 616 8.42 2.41 -29.99
CA GLN A 616 8.67 1.09 -30.59
C GLN A 616 7.56 0.61 -31.53
N LYS A 617 6.28 0.91 -31.22
CA LYS A 617 5.15 0.58 -32.10
C LYS A 617 5.31 1.16 -33.50
N TRP A 618 5.81 2.38 -33.64
CA TRP A 618 6.02 3.01 -34.95
C TRP A 618 7.05 2.27 -35.80
N ILE A 619 8.01 1.60 -35.16
CA ILE A 619 9.05 0.82 -35.83
C ILE A 619 8.48 -0.52 -36.31
N GLY A 620 7.62 -1.15 -35.50
CA GLY A 620 6.81 -2.30 -35.95
C GLY A 620 5.94 -1.92 -37.14
N ASP A 621 5.14 -0.86 -37.00
CA ASP A 621 4.27 -0.35 -38.07
C ASP A 621 5.07 -0.04 -39.35
N TYR A 622 6.28 0.53 -39.25
CA TYR A 622 7.14 0.79 -40.41
C TYR A 622 7.67 -0.48 -41.08
N ARG A 623 8.01 -1.51 -40.29
CA ARG A 623 8.55 -2.78 -40.78
C ARG A 623 7.48 -3.61 -41.47
N ASP A 624 6.27 -3.62 -40.90
CA ASP A 624 5.14 -4.44 -41.34
C ASP A 624 4.29 -3.79 -42.44
N GLU A 625 4.46 -2.48 -42.69
CA GLU A 625 3.73 -1.76 -43.75
C GLU A 625 4.27 -2.05 -45.15
N GLU A 626 3.37 -2.45 -46.05
CA GLU A 626 3.64 -2.79 -47.45
C GLU A 626 3.37 -1.61 -48.40
N ASP A 627 2.45 -0.71 -48.03
CA ASP A 627 2.10 0.49 -48.81
C ASP A 627 3.24 1.53 -48.72
N LYS A 628 3.84 1.87 -49.88
CA LYS A 628 4.99 2.77 -49.95
C LYS A 628 4.70 4.17 -49.39
N ASP A 629 3.54 4.74 -49.69
CA ASP A 629 3.20 6.11 -49.27
C ASP A 629 2.93 6.18 -47.77
N LYS A 630 2.32 5.14 -47.20
CA LYS A 630 2.15 5.02 -45.73
C LYS A 630 3.46 4.75 -45.03
N LYS A 631 4.29 3.86 -45.59
CA LYS A 631 5.61 3.52 -45.07
C LYS A 631 6.51 4.75 -44.99
N GLU A 632 6.47 5.62 -46.01
CA GLU A 632 7.22 6.87 -46.04
C GLU A 632 6.70 7.90 -45.01
N LYS A 633 5.38 7.97 -44.79
CA LYS A 633 4.79 8.78 -43.70
C LYS A 633 5.21 8.31 -42.31
N ILE A 634 5.27 6.99 -42.07
CA ILE A 634 5.72 6.43 -40.78
C ILE A 634 7.22 6.71 -40.60
N LEU A 635 8.02 6.51 -41.65
CA LEU A 635 9.46 6.81 -41.64
C LEU A 635 9.73 8.27 -41.28
N LYS A 636 8.98 9.20 -41.86
CA LYS A 636 9.10 10.64 -41.56
C LYS A 636 8.87 10.93 -40.07
N LYS A 637 7.83 10.34 -39.46
CA LYS A 637 7.54 10.48 -38.02
C LYS A 637 8.66 9.93 -37.13
N ILE A 638 9.21 8.77 -37.51
CA ILE A 638 10.35 8.16 -36.81
C ILE A 638 11.57 9.09 -36.87
N LYS A 639 11.89 9.58 -38.07
CA LYS A 639 13.01 10.52 -38.29
C LYS A 639 12.85 11.77 -37.44
N GLU A 640 11.71 12.46 -37.55
CA GLU A 640 11.43 13.69 -36.80
C GLU A 640 11.57 13.49 -35.29
N HIS A 641 11.03 12.38 -34.76
CA HIS A 641 11.15 12.06 -33.35
C HIS A 641 12.61 11.85 -32.94
N PHE A 642 13.35 11.01 -33.67
CA PHE A 642 14.75 10.74 -33.38
C PHE A 642 15.62 12.00 -33.48
N ILE A 643 15.45 12.79 -34.54
CA ILE A 643 16.18 14.05 -34.75
C ILE A 643 15.94 15.00 -33.58
N THR A 644 14.71 15.08 -33.09
CA THR A 644 14.38 15.89 -31.91
C THR A 644 15.23 15.48 -30.71
N ARG A 645 15.40 14.17 -30.46
CA ARG A 645 16.23 13.65 -29.36
C ARG A 645 17.72 13.95 -29.57
N VAL A 646 18.24 13.72 -30.77
CA VAL A 646 19.64 14.03 -31.12
C VAL A 646 19.94 15.53 -30.97
N SER A 647 18.99 16.40 -31.32
CA SER A 647 19.13 17.85 -31.20
C SER A 647 19.24 18.37 -29.76
N LEU A 648 18.91 17.54 -28.76
CA LEU A 648 19.13 17.86 -27.36
C LEU A 648 20.61 17.73 -26.98
N ILE A 649 21.34 16.86 -27.68
CA ILE A 649 22.74 16.50 -27.39
C ILE A 649 23.70 17.24 -28.32
N TYR A 650 23.34 17.40 -29.60
CA TYR A 650 24.22 17.99 -30.61
C TYR A 650 23.62 19.24 -31.27
N ASN A 651 24.52 20.08 -31.78
CA ASN A 651 24.18 21.10 -32.75
C ASN A 651 24.03 20.47 -34.14
N LEU A 652 22.83 20.61 -34.71
CA LEU A 652 22.47 20.07 -36.03
C LEU A 652 22.42 21.19 -37.07
N SER A 653 22.81 20.88 -38.31
CA SER A 653 22.61 21.75 -39.47
C SER A 653 22.08 20.94 -40.66
N GLU A 654 21.26 21.58 -41.49
CA GLU A 654 20.63 20.91 -42.63
C GLU A 654 21.26 21.37 -43.95
N SER A 655 21.55 20.42 -44.84
CA SER A 655 22.10 20.69 -46.18
C SER A 655 21.63 19.60 -47.15
N ASN A 656 20.98 19.99 -48.25
CA ASN A 656 20.44 19.08 -49.27
C ASN A 656 19.57 17.93 -48.70
N ASN A 657 18.57 18.25 -47.86
CA ASN A 657 17.71 17.27 -47.15
C ASN A 657 18.48 16.25 -46.29
N GLN A 658 19.68 16.59 -45.84
CA GLN A 658 20.51 15.74 -44.98
C GLN A 658 20.94 16.50 -43.73
N ILE A 659 20.91 15.81 -42.59
CA ILE A 659 21.23 16.37 -41.28
C ILE A 659 22.70 16.11 -40.95
N LYS A 660 23.45 17.18 -40.69
CA LYS A 660 24.82 17.13 -40.22
C LYS A 660 24.88 17.31 -38.71
N ILE A 661 25.73 16.50 -38.06
CA ILE A 661 26.02 16.59 -36.63
C ILE A 661 27.36 17.29 -36.47
N SER A 662 27.37 18.45 -35.82
CA SER A 662 28.55 19.35 -35.83
C SER A 662 29.37 19.32 -34.53
N SER A 663 28.71 19.53 -33.39
CA SER A 663 29.35 19.65 -32.07
C SER A 663 28.37 19.31 -30.96
N LEU A 664 28.88 19.00 -29.76
CA LEU A 664 28.03 18.88 -28.57
C LEU A 664 27.39 20.22 -28.21
N LYS A 665 26.14 20.18 -27.78
CA LYS A 665 25.38 21.32 -27.32
C LYS A 665 25.82 21.67 -25.90
N LYS A 666 26.31 22.89 -25.68
CA LYS A 666 26.80 23.35 -24.37
C LYS A 666 25.73 24.08 -23.56
#